data_AF-K9QK75-F1
#
_entry.id   AF-K9QK75-F1
#
_cell.length_a   1.000
_cell.length_b   1.000
_cell.length_c   1.000
_cell.angle_alpha   90.00
_cell.angle_beta   90.00
_cell.angle_gamma   90.00
#
_symmetry.space_group_name_H-M   'P 1'
#
loop_
_entity.id
_entity.type
_entity.pdbx_description
1 polymer ?
#
loop_
_entity_poly.entity_id
_entity_poly.type
_entity_poly.pdbx_seq_one_letter_code
_entity_poly.pdbx_strand_id
1 'polypeptide(L)'
;MQWDEFLRQQAATHELSPEQTAAFLVRFQAENSGKSEQEIANLLEIELSAFKKRMSPVYSKFAESCPELAKRQRRKFETLKAYLTAKYNGVTDTQPKKEIQHNIPPAVPWERFVGREAELQRLHEMIQQSQQVAIVAVAGMGGVGKTELATQYAQQNLQKYPGGVCWLSAQGIDVGIQILRFAEAKFQFIAPDDRELVDRVKLCWDRWDAGDVLLVFDDITDYKTQVKPYIPANSSKFKTLLTTRLGFDRTLPQLSLGVLKPLAAMQLLKSLVGRDRLKNEPLVARKICKFLGYLPLALELVGRYLDTMPDLSLQTLLKRLERKRLEHEAMAEANPLMRYEYGVAEAFNLSWDKLDENARNLGCSLSLYALADIPFDVEGMEDDEQREIREKAIRDLLELHLLQRKSKGIYRLHTLIRQYFQMKLDKSSKADEVKTDFAAQMVTVAKLIPFQPTLDLIQQLTPLIPHVAEATNHLTPFIKDEDLITPFTGLGHFYQGQGLYQEAEPWLSQCLELIKSRLGAEHPAVAMSQNNLAELYCVTARYSEAEPLFLQALELIQHLLGGAEHLVVTSIQNNLARFYRVTGRYSEAEVLYKQALEIQQRLSGAEDISVTPIQNNLALIYRLTGRYSEAEVLYQQALEIKQRLLGTEHLDAAICLNNLAKLYSVTGRYSEAEVLYQQALEIKQRLLGAEHPNVILIQSNLGELYRVTKRYSEAESLFLQVLELRKRLLGTEHPDVAISLNNLAELYYATERYSEAEPLYRQALELNQRLLRAEHPDIAISMINLAKLYRATERYSEAEPFYLQVLELWQRSLGAEHPDVAIIMNHLAEVYYATGRYSEAEPWYRQVLELRQRLLGTEHLDVVTSLNNLAEIYSLTGRYNEAEPLFLQALELNQRLLGTEHLDVVTSLNYLSGLYYLTERYSEAEPLYRQALEIRQRLLGTEHLDVATSLNNLAEIYSLTGRYNEAEPLYRQALEIRQRLLGTEHLDVATSLNHLAELYESIGRYSKAETLFLQALEIRQRLLGAEHLAVANSLNNLAALYKLQGRYSKAEPLYRQALEIIQRLLGVEHFAVATSLSNLAELYESIGRYKEAEPLYQEALELIQRLLGTEHPNVATVMNNLAFLYKSTKRYSEAEALFLQALKLNKRLLGAENLNVAANLHNLGELYRETRRYSKAEQLFLQALKLRKRLLGVEHHDVATSLHNLACLYHTTRRYREAEPLYHQSVEIYQRTLGVGHPYTRTAQRNYVLFLIKAYR
;
A
#
# COMPACT_ATOMS: atom_id res chain seq x y z
N MET A 1 -9.55 46.30 7.35
CA MET A 1 -10.97 46.52 7.66
C MET A 1 -11.38 45.48 8.69
N GLN A 2 -11.81 45.89 9.88
CA GLN A 2 -12.37 44.95 10.85
C GLN A 2 -13.73 44.46 10.34
N TRP A 3 -13.98 43.15 10.49
CA TRP A 3 -15.17 42.43 9.99
C TRP A 3 -16.50 43.12 10.31
N ASP A 4 -16.56 43.78 11.46
CA ASP A 4 -17.77 44.44 11.95
C ASP A 4 -18.11 45.74 11.19
N GLU A 5 -17.12 46.43 10.63
CA GLU A 5 -17.30 47.62 9.80
C GLU A 5 -17.72 47.27 8.37
N PHE A 6 -17.19 46.16 7.84
CA PHE A 6 -17.58 45.61 6.54
C PHE A 6 -19.04 45.11 6.55
N LEU A 7 -19.45 44.38 7.59
CA LEU A 7 -20.82 43.89 7.74
C LEU A 7 -21.82 45.05 7.96
N ARG A 8 -21.42 46.12 8.65
CA ARG A 8 -22.24 47.35 8.80
C ARG A 8 -22.37 48.12 7.49
N GLN A 9 -21.33 48.21 6.67
CA GLN A 9 -21.41 48.82 5.33
C GLN A 9 -22.28 47.99 4.38
N GLN A 10 -22.18 46.66 4.40
CA GLN A 10 -23.00 45.75 3.60
C GLN A 10 -24.49 45.78 3.96
N ALA A 11 -24.81 46.00 5.25
CA ALA A 11 -26.19 46.18 5.69
C ALA A 11 -26.79 47.53 5.25
N ALA A 12 -25.96 48.54 4.95
CA ALA A 12 -26.40 49.89 4.63
C ALA A 12 -26.46 50.20 3.12
N THR A 13 -25.69 49.52 2.27
CA THR A 13 -25.68 49.75 0.81
C THR A 13 -25.90 48.44 0.06
N HIS A 14 -27.16 48.16 -0.28
CA HIS A 14 -27.60 47.01 -1.04
C HIS A 14 -27.09 47.04 -2.50
N GLU A 15 -25.89 46.53 -2.77
CA GLU A 15 -25.45 45.99 -4.08
C GLU A 15 -23.94 45.61 -4.04
N LEU A 16 -23.62 44.34 -3.80
CA LEU A 16 -22.30 43.79 -4.15
C LEU A 16 -22.40 43.01 -5.46
N SER A 17 -21.36 43.12 -6.30
CA SER A 17 -21.29 42.31 -7.52
C SER A 17 -20.97 40.83 -7.18
N PRO A 18 -21.30 39.90 -8.10
CA PRO A 18 -20.96 38.48 -7.95
C PRO A 18 -19.46 38.23 -7.73
N GLU A 19 -18.57 38.99 -8.39
CA GLU A 19 -17.13 38.85 -8.20
C GLU A 19 -16.67 39.28 -6.80
N GLN A 20 -17.26 40.35 -6.26
CA GLN A 20 -16.94 40.81 -4.90
C GLN A 20 -17.42 39.82 -3.84
N THR A 21 -18.55 39.16 -4.09
CA THR A 21 -19.10 38.11 -3.21
C THR A 21 -18.27 36.83 -3.26
N ALA A 22 -17.76 36.44 -4.44
CA ALA A 22 -16.86 35.31 -4.59
C ALA A 22 -15.50 35.56 -3.92
N ALA A 23 -14.94 36.77 -4.08
CA ALA A 23 -13.70 37.17 -3.41
C ALA A 23 -13.84 37.16 -1.88
N PHE A 24 -15.01 37.58 -1.37
CA PHE A 24 -15.34 37.52 0.05
C PHE A 24 -15.39 36.07 0.58
N LEU A 25 -16.04 35.16 -0.14
CA LEU A 25 -16.14 33.74 0.26
C LEU A 25 -14.79 33.02 0.24
N VAL A 26 -13.99 33.27 -0.80
CA VAL A 26 -12.63 32.71 -0.90
C VAL A 26 -11.76 33.20 0.24
N ARG A 27 -11.83 34.49 0.58
CA ARG A 27 -11.05 35.05 1.68
C ARG A 27 -11.54 34.59 3.05
N PHE A 28 -12.86 34.50 3.26
CA PHE A 28 -13.45 33.95 4.48
C PHE A 28 -13.09 32.48 4.70
N GLN A 29 -13.12 31.66 3.64
CA GLN A 29 -12.71 30.26 3.70
C GLN A 29 -11.21 30.09 3.88
N ALA A 30 -10.38 30.93 3.24
CA ALA A 30 -8.93 30.86 3.38
C ALA A 30 -8.47 31.29 4.79
N GLU A 31 -9.07 32.33 5.37
CA GLU A 31 -8.69 32.85 6.69
C GLU A 31 -9.27 32.03 7.86
N ASN A 32 -10.27 31.16 7.61
CA ASN A 32 -10.98 30.39 8.65
C ASN A 32 -11.08 28.88 8.35
N SER A 33 -10.30 28.35 7.41
CA SER A 33 -10.26 26.90 7.18
C SER A 33 -9.75 26.19 8.44
N GLY A 34 -10.49 25.17 8.89
CA GLY A 34 -10.18 24.41 10.10
C GLY A 34 -10.74 24.96 11.42
N LYS A 35 -11.41 26.13 11.44
CA LYS A 35 -12.09 26.66 12.63
C LYS A 35 -13.58 26.31 12.64
N SER A 36 -14.09 25.87 13.79
CA SER A 36 -15.49 25.57 14.03
C SER A 36 -16.35 26.84 14.14
N GLU A 37 -17.66 26.72 13.90
CA GLU A 37 -18.60 27.87 13.95
C GLU A 37 -18.59 28.58 15.31
N GLN A 38 -18.34 27.85 16.40
CA GLN A 38 -18.22 28.41 17.75
C GLN A 38 -16.94 29.23 17.91
N GLU A 39 -15.83 28.81 17.32
CA GLU A 39 -14.56 29.55 17.37
C GLU A 39 -14.63 30.83 16.57
N ILE A 40 -15.32 30.82 15.42
CA ILE A 40 -15.52 32.03 14.61
C ILE A 40 -16.48 33.00 15.32
N ALA A 41 -17.55 32.49 15.93
CA ALA A 41 -18.47 33.31 16.73
C ALA A 41 -17.76 33.96 17.95
N ASN A 42 -16.88 33.20 18.62
CA ASN A 42 -16.06 33.70 19.72
C ASN A 42 -15.03 34.74 19.25
N LEU A 43 -14.38 34.53 18.09
CA LEU A 43 -13.44 35.50 17.48
C LEU A 43 -14.10 36.82 17.08
N LEU A 44 -15.39 36.78 16.75
CA LEU A 44 -16.21 37.95 16.44
C LEU A 44 -16.94 38.49 17.68
N GLU A 45 -16.66 37.95 18.87
CA GLU A 45 -17.24 38.31 20.16
C GLU A 45 -18.78 38.38 20.16
N ILE A 46 -19.42 37.48 19.42
CA ILE A 46 -20.88 37.38 19.33
C ILE A 46 -21.35 35.97 19.68
N GLU A 47 -22.48 35.90 20.37
CA GLU A 47 -23.21 34.66 20.66
C GLU A 47 -23.43 33.85 19.37
N LEU A 48 -23.12 32.55 19.40
CA LEU A 48 -23.24 31.66 18.23
C LEU A 48 -24.66 31.69 17.63
N SER A 49 -25.67 31.81 18.48
CA SER A 49 -27.07 31.95 18.08
C SER A 49 -27.32 33.23 17.28
N ALA A 50 -26.68 34.34 17.63
CA ALA A 50 -26.75 35.62 16.94
C ALA A 50 -25.95 35.63 15.63
N PHE A 51 -24.78 34.99 15.60
CA PHE A 51 -23.98 34.77 14.38
C PHE A 51 -24.79 33.99 13.33
N LYS A 52 -25.38 32.85 13.72
CA LYS A 52 -26.23 32.02 12.86
C LYS A 52 -27.44 32.79 12.33
N LYS A 53 -28.09 33.59 13.18
CA LYS A 53 -29.25 34.40 12.80
C LYS A 53 -28.91 35.54 11.83
N ARG A 54 -27.71 36.13 11.94
CA ARG A 54 -27.24 37.21 11.04
C ARG A 54 -26.77 36.72 9.67
N MET A 55 -26.25 35.50 9.58
CA MET A 55 -25.79 34.94 8.32
C MET A 55 -26.92 34.33 7.48
N SER A 56 -28.02 33.90 8.12
CA SER A 56 -29.19 33.31 7.45
C SER A 56 -29.78 34.15 6.30
N PRO A 57 -29.98 35.49 6.42
CA PRO A 57 -30.54 36.30 5.34
C PRO A 57 -29.57 36.50 4.17
N VAL A 58 -28.26 36.53 4.44
CA VAL A 58 -27.19 36.66 3.43
C VAL A 58 -27.17 35.41 2.54
N TYR A 59 -27.36 34.23 3.14
CA TYR A 59 -27.41 32.95 2.42
C TYR A 59 -28.70 32.78 1.59
N SER A 60 -29.85 33.21 2.11
CA SER A 60 -31.12 33.14 1.39
C SER A 60 -31.14 34.04 0.15
N LYS A 61 -30.62 35.28 0.26
CA LYS A 61 -30.54 36.21 -0.89
C LYS A 61 -29.51 35.78 -1.95
N PHE A 62 -28.38 35.19 -1.54
CA PHE A 62 -27.42 34.63 -2.49
C PHE A 62 -28.04 33.56 -3.40
N ALA A 63 -28.94 32.74 -2.86
CA ALA A 63 -29.67 31.73 -3.63
C ALA A 63 -30.69 32.32 -4.62
N GLU A 64 -31.20 33.53 -4.37
CA GLU A 64 -32.13 34.24 -5.25
C GLU A 64 -31.41 35.04 -6.35
N SER A 65 -30.22 35.59 -6.08
CA SER A 65 -29.52 36.50 -6.99
C SER A 65 -28.67 35.85 -8.09
N CYS A 66 -28.43 34.54 -8.06
CA CYS A 66 -27.58 33.84 -9.05
C CYS A 66 -28.23 32.61 -9.74
N PRO A 67 -29.25 32.80 -10.60
CA PRO A 67 -29.98 31.70 -11.26
C PRO A 67 -29.17 30.94 -12.34
N GLU A 68 -28.17 31.58 -12.94
CA GLU A 68 -27.39 31.01 -14.05
C GLU A 68 -26.40 29.92 -13.60
N LEU A 69 -25.87 30.00 -12.38
CA LEU A 69 -25.03 28.94 -11.79
C LEU A 69 -25.83 27.65 -11.53
N ALA A 70 -27.11 27.79 -11.20
CA ALA A 70 -28.03 26.68 -10.93
C ALA A 70 -28.37 25.86 -12.19
N LYS A 71 -28.24 26.42 -13.40
CA LYS A 71 -28.45 25.67 -14.66
C LYS A 71 -27.25 24.78 -15.01
N ARG A 72 -26.02 25.25 -14.86
CA ARG A 72 -24.80 24.51 -15.27
C ARG A 72 -24.39 23.40 -14.31
N GLN A 73 -24.67 23.53 -13.01
CA GLN A 73 -24.30 22.54 -11.99
C GLN A 73 -25.49 22.12 -11.13
N ARG A 74 -26.67 21.97 -11.76
CA ARG A 74 -27.96 21.75 -11.11
C ARG A 74 -27.94 20.64 -10.05
N ARG A 75 -27.25 19.53 -10.31
CA ARG A 75 -27.14 18.41 -9.35
C ARG A 75 -26.30 18.75 -8.11
N LYS A 76 -25.13 19.39 -8.27
CA LYS A 76 -24.28 19.83 -7.15
C LYS A 76 -24.93 20.96 -6.36
N PHE A 77 -25.63 21.86 -7.04
CA PHE A 77 -26.36 22.94 -6.39
C PHE A 77 -27.59 22.42 -5.64
N GLU A 78 -28.32 21.43 -6.16
CA GLU A 78 -29.41 20.73 -5.46
C GLU A 78 -28.89 19.93 -4.25
N THR A 79 -27.75 19.25 -4.36
CA THR A 79 -27.13 18.54 -3.22
C THR A 79 -26.61 19.51 -2.16
N LEU A 80 -25.97 20.61 -2.56
CA LEU A 80 -25.50 21.64 -1.63
C LEU A 80 -26.68 22.38 -1.00
N LYS A 81 -27.72 22.71 -1.78
CA LYS A 81 -28.98 23.30 -1.28
C LYS A 81 -29.70 22.34 -0.35
N ALA A 82 -29.78 21.04 -0.65
CA ALA A 82 -30.40 20.03 0.22
C ALA A 82 -29.59 19.83 1.52
N TYR A 83 -28.25 19.76 1.42
CA TYR A 83 -27.34 19.68 2.57
C TYR A 83 -27.44 20.92 3.45
N LEU A 84 -27.45 22.12 2.86
CA LEU A 84 -27.53 23.38 3.60
C LEU A 84 -28.93 23.68 4.13
N THR A 85 -29.99 23.29 3.41
CA THR A 85 -31.39 23.41 3.89
C THR A 85 -31.65 22.45 5.04
N ALA A 86 -31.11 21.22 4.99
CA ALA A 86 -31.18 20.25 6.09
C ALA A 86 -30.34 20.66 7.31
N LYS A 87 -29.22 21.38 7.09
CA LYS A 87 -28.30 21.77 8.16
C LYS A 87 -28.64 23.10 8.85
N TYR A 88 -29.32 24.04 8.16
CA TYR A 88 -29.46 25.42 8.64
C TYR A 88 -30.89 25.97 8.74
N ASN A 89 -31.91 25.34 8.14
CA ASN A 89 -33.31 25.65 8.44
C ASN A 89 -33.83 24.70 9.51
N GLY A 90 -33.68 25.11 10.77
CA GLY A 90 -34.23 24.40 11.91
C GLY A 90 -35.73 24.15 11.71
N VAL A 91 -36.07 22.92 11.40
CA VAL A 91 -37.41 22.37 11.66
C VAL A 91 -37.51 22.28 13.17
N THR A 92 -38.42 23.09 13.69
CA THR A 92 -39.04 23.04 15.01
C THR A 92 -38.92 21.69 15.70
N ASP A 93 -38.14 21.67 16.77
CA ASP A 93 -38.32 20.94 18.02
C ASP A 93 -39.13 19.62 17.93
N THR A 94 -38.57 18.63 17.24
CA THR A 94 -38.68 17.22 17.64
C THR A 94 -37.34 16.56 17.32
N GLN A 95 -36.65 16.08 18.36
CA GLN A 95 -35.38 15.34 18.23
C GLN A 95 -35.41 14.32 17.08
N PRO A 96 -34.42 14.25 16.18
CA PRO A 96 -34.28 13.10 15.30
C PRO A 96 -33.84 11.93 16.18
N LYS A 97 -34.73 10.97 16.39
CA LYS A 97 -34.37 9.69 17.00
C LYS A 97 -33.25 9.07 16.17
N LYS A 98 -32.11 8.77 16.81
CA LYS A 98 -31.08 7.90 16.24
C LYS A 98 -31.78 6.65 15.71
N GLU A 99 -31.73 6.40 14.40
CA GLU A 99 -32.38 5.23 13.82
C GLU A 99 -31.71 3.97 14.38
N ILE A 100 -32.48 3.14 15.08
CA ILE A 100 -31.97 1.96 15.77
C ILE A 100 -31.67 0.91 14.71
N GLN A 101 -30.40 0.50 14.58
CA GLN A 101 -30.00 -0.47 13.56
C GLN A 101 -30.60 -1.84 13.85
N HIS A 102 -31.30 -2.41 12.87
CA HIS A 102 -31.88 -3.74 12.97
C HIS A 102 -32.01 -4.46 11.62
N ASN A 103 -32.18 -5.78 11.69
CA ASN A 103 -32.54 -6.65 10.55
C ASN A 103 -33.73 -7.56 10.89
N ILE A 104 -34.63 -7.11 11.79
CA ILE A 104 -35.85 -7.81 12.19
C ILE A 104 -36.71 -8.16 10.95
N PRO A 105 -37.20 -9.40 10.81
CA PRO A 105 -38.08 -9.76 9.70
C PRO A 105 -39.44 -9.03 9.79
N PRO A 106 -40.16 -8.86 8.67
CA PRO A 106 -41.54 -8.35 8.69
C PRO A 106 -42.44 -9.22 9.55
N ALA A 107 -43.22 -8.58 10.43
CA ALA A 107 -44.19 -9.24 11.30
C ALA A 107 -45.57 -9.30 10.63
N VAL A 108 -46.40 -10.22 11.12
CA VAL A 108 -47.83 -10.23 10.81
C VAL A 108 -48.46 -8.94 11.36
N PRO A 109 -49.42 -8.31 10.65
CA PRO A 109 -50.14 -7.15 11.17
C PRO A 109 -50.73 -7.43 12.55
N TRP A 110 -50.66 -6.44 13.44
CA TRP A 110 -51.05 -6.59 14.84
C TRP A 110 -52.49 -7.11 15.00
N GLU A 111 -53.39 -6.72 14.10
CA GLU A 111 -54.79 -7.14 14.09
C GLU A 111 -54.99 -8.65 13.86
N ARG A 112 -53.96 -9.32 13.33
CA ARG A 112 -53.94 -10.78 13.05
C ARG A 112 -53.09 -11.56 14.04
N PHE A 113 -52.32 -10.88 14.89
CA PHE A 113 -51.59 -11.49 15.99
C PHE A 113 -52.52 -11.63 17.22
N VAL A 114 -53.02 -12.84 17.49
CA VAL A 114 -54.09 -13.04 18.49
C VAL A 114 -53.74 -14.03 19.59
N GLY A 115 -54.15 -13.71 20.83
CA GLY A 115 -54.17 -14.64 21.95
C GLY A 115 -52.79 -15.05 22.47
N ARG A 116 -51.80 -14.18 22.28
CA ARG A 116 -50.40 -14.34 22.68
C ARG A 116 -49.87 -13.15 23.49
N GLU A 117 -50.76 -12.25 23.91
CA GLU A 117 -50.43 -11.03 24.62
C GLU A 117 -49.82 -11.35 26.00
N ALA A 118 -50.35 -12.37 26.69
CA ALA A 118 -49.81 -12.85 27.95
C ALA A 118 -48.43 -13.50 27.78
N GLU A 119 -48.22 -14.27 26.71
CA GLU A 119 -46.94 -14.88 26.37
C GLU A 119 -45.90 -13.83 25.97
N LEU A 120 -46.27 -12.77 25.23
CA LEU A 120 -45.40 -11.61 24.94
C LEU A 120 -44.99 -10.89 26.22
N GLN A 121 -45.94 -10.67 27.13
CA GLN A 121 -45.66 -10.01 28.41
C GLN A 121 -44.73 -10.85 29.29
N ARG A 122 -44.99 -12.17 29.40
CA ARG A 122 -44.10 -13.10 30.11
C ARG A 122 -42.72 -13.17 29.47
N LEU A 123 -42.64 -13.17 28.13
CA LEU A 123 -41.36 -13.13 27.42
C LEU A 123 -40.58 -11.86 27.78
N HIS A 124 -41.26 -10.70 27.84
CA HIS A 124 -40.64 -9.46 28.29
C HIS A 124 -40.10 -9.58 29.71
N GLU A 125 -40.91 -10.04 30.67
CA GLU A 125 -40.52 -10.22 32.05
C GLU A 125 -39.29 -11.15 32.19
N MET A 126 -39.30 -12.29 31.49
CA MET A 126 -38.19 -13.25 31.50
C MET A 126 -36.89 -12.67 30.93
N ILE A 127 -36.96 -11.86 29.87
CA ILE A 127 -35.78 -11.21 29.28
C ILE A 127 -35.21 -10.13 30.22
N GLN A 128 -36.07 -9.46 31.01
CA GLN A 128 -35.65 -8.37 31.91
C GLN A 128 -35.13 -8.85 33.28
N GLN A 129 -35.49 -10.06 33.73
CA GLN A 129 -35.16 -10.56 35.07
C GLN A 129 -33.68 -10.93 35.30
N SER A 130 -32.83 -10.95 34.26
CA SER A 130 -31.43 -11.37 34.37
C SER A 130 -30.43 -10.19 34.41
N GLN A 131 -29.52 -10.21 35.39
CA GLN A 131 -28.43 -9.22 35.55
C GLN A 131 -27.23 -9.46 34.62
N GLN A 132 -27.19 -10.61 33.94
CA GLN A 132 -26.20 -10.97 32.91
C GLN A 132 -26.91 -11.18 31.56
N VAL A 133 -26.29 -11.87 30.60
CA VAL A 133 -26.93 -12.19 29.30
C VAL A 133 -28.17 -13.03 29.55
N ALA A 134 -29.35 -12.44 29.32
CA ALA A 134 -30.63 -13.13 29.46
C ALA A 134 -30.85 -13.98 28.22
N ILE A 135 -30.73 -15.31 28.34
CA ILE A 135 -31.04 -16.25 27.25
C ILE A 135 -32.42 -16.83 27.52
N VAL A 136 -33.40 -16.47 26.70
CA VAL A 136 -34.77 -17.03 26.78
C VAL A 136 -35.06 -17.84 25.52
N ALA A 137 -35.43 -19.09 25.70
CA ALA A 137 -35.84 -19.94 24.60
C ALA A 137 -37.36 -20.04 24.48
N VAL A 138 -37.90 -19.73 23.30
CA VAL A 138 -39.28 -20.05 22.94
C VAL A 138 -39.26 -21.41 22.25
N ALA A 139 -39.85 -22.42 22.90
CA ALA A 139 -39.92 -23.77 22.36
C ALA A 139 -41.35 -24.26 22.21
N GLY A 140 -41.57 -25.14 21.24
CA GLY A 140 -42.89 -25.65 20.92
C GLY A 140 -42.93 -26.31 19.55
N MET A 141 -44.09 -26.83 19.18
CA MET A 141 -44.28 -27.54 17.90
C MET A 141 -44.04 -26.62 16.69
N GLY A 142 -43.77 -27.19 15.51
CA GLY A 142 -43.73 -26.43 14.26
C GLY A 142 -45.07 -25.74 13.97
N GLY A 143 -45.04 -24.51 13.46
CA GLY A 143 -46.25 -23.77 13.07
C GLY A 143 -47.05 -23.11 14.22
N VAL A 144 -46.59 -23.17 15.48
CA VAL A 144 -47.26 -22.55 16.64
C VAL A 144 -47.06 -21.03 16.78
N GLY A 145 -46.19 -20.43 15.95
CA GLY A 145 -45.92 -18.99 15.94
C GLY A 145 -44.73 -18.52 16.79
N LYS A 146 -43.68 -19.33 16.97
CA LYS A 146 -42.48 -18.96 17.77
C LYS A 146 -41.70 -17.80 17.17
N THR A 147 -41.34 -17.93 15.90
CA THR A 147 -40.67 -16.88 15.11
C THR A 147 -41.51 -15.61 15.13
N GLU A 148 -42.82 -15.72 14.90
CA GLU A 148 -43.73 -14.57 14.95
C GLU A 148 -43.78 -13.90 16.33
N LEU A 149 -43.84 -14.68 17.42
CA LEU A 149 -43.77 -14.14 18.79
C LEU A 149 -42.47 -13.36 19.03
N ALA A 150 -41.34 -13.88 18.56
CA ALA A 150 -40.04 -13.23 18.66
C ALA A 150 -39.96 -11.95 17.80
N THR A 151 -40.52 -11.98 16.59
CA THR A 151 -40.59 -10.82 15.69
C THR A 151 -41.42 -9.70 16.31
N GLN A 152 -42.61 -10.02 16.82
CA GLN A 152 -43.50 -9.06 17.49
C GLN A 152 -42.82 -8.45 18.72
N TYR A 153 -42.15 -9.27 19.52
CA TYR A 153 -41.39 -8.78 20.67
C TYR A 153 -40.29 -7.79 20.26
N ALA A 154 -39.47 -8.16 19.26
CA ALA A 154 -38.38 -7.33 18.77
C ALA A 154 -38.88 -5.99 18.19
N GLN A 155 -39.96 -6.00 17.40
CA GLN A 155 -40.54 -4.79 16.83
C GLN A 155 -41.13 -3.85 17.89
N GLN A 156 -41.92 -4.38 18.84
CA GLN A 156 -42.55 -3.57 19.88
C GLN A 156 -41.56 -2.96 20.86
N ASN A 157 -40.43 -3.64 21.08
CA ASN A 157 -39.41 -3.21 22.02
C ASN A 157 -38.18 -2.63 21.33
N LEU A 158 -38.22 -2.34 20.03
CA LEU A 158 -37.07 -1.80 19.28
C LEU A 158 -36.46 -0.58 19.97
N GLN A 159 -37.31 0.32 20.48
CA GLN A 159 -36.89 1.54 21.18
C GLN A 159 -36.20 1.29 22.54
N LYS A 160 -36.34 0.09 23.12
CA LYS A 160 -35.66 -0.31 24.37
C LYS A 160 -34.25 -0.86 24.14
N TYR A 161 -33.86 -1.11 22.89
CA TYR A 161 -32.54 -1.62 22.53
C TYR A 161 -31.79 -0.61 21.66
N PRO A 162 -31.31 0.51 22.24
CA PRO A 162 -30.62 1.57 21.48
C PRO A 162 -29.29 1.10 20.86
N GLY A 163 -28.71 -0.02 21.32
CA GLY A 163 -27.54 -0.66 20.71
C GLY A 163 -27.87 -1.56 19.50
N GLY A 164 -29.15 -1.67 19.14
CA GLY A 164 -29.62 -2.39 17.96
C GLY A 164 -30.25 -3.75 18.22
N VAL A 165 -30.87 -4.32 17.18
CA VAL A 165 -31.48 -5.66 17.20
C VAL A 165 -30.90 -6.51 16.07
N CYS A 166 -30.12 -7.53 16.45
CA CYS A 166 -29.47 -8.45 15.52
C CYS A 166 -30.23 -9.77 15.45
N TRP A 167 -30.89 -10.02 14.32
CA TRP A 167 -31.65 -11.22 14.00
C TRP A 167 -30.81 -12.18 13.14
N LEU A 168 -30.69 -13.42 13.58
CA LEU A 168 -29.78 -14.42 13.04
C LEU A 168 -30.56 -15.71 12.76
N SER A 169 -30.45 -16.24 11.55
CA SER A 169 -31.04 -17.54 11.20
C SER A 169 -30.06 -18.65 11.56
N ALA A 170 -30.45 -19.62 12.39
CA ALA A 170 -29.62 -20.80 12.66
C ALA A 170 -29.64 -21.84 11.52
N GLN A 171 -30.40 -21.57 10.45
CA GLN A 171 -30.47 -22.39 9.23
C GLN A 171 -29.71 -21.68 8.09
N GLY A 172 -28.76 -22.38 7.45
CA GLY A 172 -27.97 -21.86 6.32
C GLY A 172 -26.54 -21.46 6.71
N ILE A 173 -26.19 -20.20 6.50
CA ILE A 173 -24.85 -19.63 6.78
C ILE A 173 -24.58 -19.66 8.30
N ASP A 174 -23.35 -19.95 8.72
CA ASP A 174 -22.95 -19.91 10.15
C ASP A 174 -23.34 -18.57 10.81
N VAL A 175 -23.93 -18.62 12.00
CA VAL A 175 -24.44 -17.42 12.67
C VAL A 175 -23.33 -16.46 13.09
N GLY A 176 -22.11 -16.96 13.33
CA GLY A 176 -20.93 -16.15 13.58
C GLY A 176 -20.61 -15.27 12.37
N ILE A 177 -20.68 -15.82 11.16
CA ILE A 177 -20.51 -15.04 9.91
C ILE A 177 -21.63 -14.01 9.77
N GLN A 178 -22.88 -14.36 10.09
CA GLN A 178 -23.99 -13.42 10.06
C GLN A 178 -23.81 -12.27 11.06
N ILE A 179 -23.23 -12.54 12.24
CA ILE A 179 -22.87 -11.53 13.24
C ILE A 179 -21.81 -10.59 12.68
N LEU A 180 -20.73 -11.12 12.09
CA LEU A 180 -19.68 -10.30 11.49
C LEU A 180 -20.24 -9.39 10.38
N ARG A 181 -21.06 -9.95 9.47
CA ARG A 181 -21.71 -9.19 8.39
C ARG A 181 -22.65 -8.11 8.92
N PHE A 182 -23.41 -8.41 9.97
CA PHE A 182 -24.27 -7.40 10.59
C PHE A 182 -23.42 -6.30 11.23
N ALA A 183 -22.33 -6.66 11.92
CA ALA A 183 -21.43 -5.72 12.55
C ALA A 183 -20.77 -4.78 11.53
N GLU A 184 -20.32 -5.35 10.41
CA GLU A 184 -19.74 -4.63 9.28
C GLU A 184 -20.77 -3.71 8.62
N ALA A 185 -21.94 -4.25 8.23
CA ALA A 185 -22.95 -3.48 7.50
C ALA A 185 -23.57 -2.35 8.32
N LYS A 186 -23.68 -2.53 9.64
CA LYS A 186 -24.41 -1.59 10.52
C LYS A 186 -23.51 -0.70 11.37
N PHE A 187 -22.29 -1.14 11.70
CA PHE A 187 -21.35 -0.41 12.54
C PHE A 187 -19.99 -0.16 11.87
N GLN A 188 -19.83 -0.53 10.59
CA GLN A 188 -18.57 -0.35 9.83
C GLN A 188 -17.35 -0.96 10.52
N PHE A 189 -17.58 -2.00 11.33
CA PHE A 189 -16.54 -2.70 12.05
C PHE A 189 -16.25 -4.05 11.40
N ILE A 190 -15.01 -4.25 10.97
CA ILE A 190 -14.50 -5.50 10.43
C ILE A 190 -13.55 -6.12 11.45
N ALA A 191 -13.88 -7.32 11.94
CA ALA A 191 -13.02 -8.07 12.82
C ALA A 191 -11.86 -8.69 12.02
N PRO A 192 -10.59 -8.54 12.43
CA PRO A 192 -9.42 -9.06 11.71
C PRO A 192 -9.51 -10.57 11.46
N ASP A 193 -9.05 -11.03 10.31
CA ASP A 193 -9.14 -12.43 9.88
C ASP A 193 -8.01 -13.31 10.43
N ASP A 194 -7.17 -12.81 11.33
CA ASP A 194 -6.03 -13.52 11.92
C ASP A 194 -6.43 -14.57 12.97
N ARG A 195 -7.72 -14.69 13.30
CA ARG A 195 -8.24 -15.50 14.41
C ARG A 195 -9.41 -16.37 13.99
N GLU A 196 -9.68 -17.40 14.80
CA GLU A 196 -10.87 -18.23 14.64
C GLU A 196 -12.16 -17.38 14.71
N LEU A 197 -13.20 -17.80 13.98
CA LEU A 197 -14.48 -17.09 13.87
C LEU A 197 -15.08 -16.70 15.23
N VAL A 198 -14.92 -17.55 16.24
CA VAL A 198 -15.40 -17.29 17.61
C VAL A 198 -14.72 -16.07 18.23
N ASP A 199 -13.42 -15.89 18.01
CA ASP A 199 -12.65 -14.78 18.58
C ASP A 199 -12.89 -13.48 17.80
N ARG A 200 -13.12 -13.58 16.49
CA ARG A 200 -13.59 -12.46 15.65
C ARG A 200 -14.92 -11.90 16.15
N VAL A 201 -15.87 -12.80 16.42
CA VAL A 201 -17.20 -12.44 16.96
C VAL A 201 -17.08 -11.81 18.36
N LYS A 202 -16.19 -12.31 19.24
CA LYS A 202 -15.92 -11.67 20.53
C LYS A 202 -15.43 -10.23 20.38
N LEU A 203 -14.52 -9.98 19.44
CA LEU A 203 -14.02 -8.64 19.17
C LEU A 203 -15.14 -7.68 18.72
N CYS A 204 -16.10 -8.17 17.92
CA CYS A 204 -17.31 -7.40 17.59
C CYS A 204 -18.10 -7.04 18.84
N TRP A 205 -18.26 -7.97 19.78
CA TRP A 205 -18.98 -7.71 21.03
C TRP A 205 -18.31 -6.66 21.92
N ASP A 206 -16.98 -6.65 21.96
CA ASP A 206 -16.20 -5.68 22.73
C ASP A 206 -16.36 -4.25 22.19
N ARG A 207 -16.45 -4.10 20.86
CA ARG A 207 -16.56 -2.79 20.19
C ARG A 207 -18.01 -2.35 19.89
N TRP A 208 -19.00 -3.19 20.16
CA TRP A 208 -20.41 -2.90 19.89
C TRP A 208 -20.90 -1.66 20.66
N ASP A 209 -21.52 -0.72 19.94
CA ASP A 209 -22.05 0.58 20.38
C ASP A 209 -22.69 0.58 21.80
N ALA A 210 -22.60 1.73 22.49
CA ALA A 210 -23.16 1.88 23.84
C ALA A 210 -24.71 1.82 23.85
N GLY A 211 -25.26 0.83 24.57
CA GLY A 211 -26.70 0.65 24.77
C GLY A 211 -27.09 -0.83 24.91
N ASP A 212 -28.33 -1.10 25.32
CA ASP A 212 -28.84 -2.47 25.35
C ASP A 212 -29.05 -3.01 23.93
N VAL A 213 -28.69 -4.28 23.71
CA VAL A 213 -28.74 -4.98 22.41
C VAL A 213 -29.60 -6.23 22.53
N LEU A 214 -30.47 -6.47 21.54
CA LEU A 214 -31.24 -7.72 21.44
C LEU A 214 -30.65 -8.60 20.34
N LEU A 215 -30.16 -9.78 20.70
CA LEU A 215 -29.74 -10.84 19.79
C LEU A 215 -30.88 -11.86 19.66
N VAL A 216 -31.37 -12.10 18.45
CA VAL A 216 -32.41 -13.11 18.18
C VAL A 216 -31.84 -14.22 17.30
N PHE A 217 -31.80 -15.44 17.79
CA PHE A 217 -31.40 -16.63 17.03
C PHE A 217 -32.64 -17.48 16.72
N ASP A 218 -32.99 -17.59 15.45
CA ASP A 218 -34.24 -18.22 14.99
C ASP A 218 -34.03 -19.64 14.39
N ASP A 219 -34.97 -20.55 14.66
CA ASP A 219 -35.06 -21.96 14.23
C ASP A 219 -33.81 -22.81 14.53
N ILE A 220 -33.32 -22.73 15.78
CA ILE A 220 -32.15 -23.46 16.26
C ILE A 220 -32.44 -24.96 16.37
N THR A 221 -31.57 -25.78 15.78
CA THR A 221 -31.61 -27.24 15.86
C THR A 221 -30.54 -27.83 16.79
N ASP A 222 -29.39 -27.17 16.93
CA ASP A 222 -28.36 -27.54 17.89
C ASP A 222 -27.71 -26.30 18.53
N TYR A 223 -28.06 -26.04 19.79
CA TYR A 223 -27.54 -24.89 20.52
C TYR A 223 -26.03 -24.97 20.80
N LYS A 224 -25.48 -26.18 21.01
CA LYS A 224 -24.07 -26.31 21.45
C LYS A 224 -23.11 -25.90 20.36
N THR A 225 -23.43 -26.22 19.11
CA THR A 225 -22.58 -25.97 17.95
C THR A 225 -22.98 -24.68 17.24
N GLN A 226 -24.27 -24.45 17.01
CA GLN A 226 -24.72 -23.34 16.18
C GLN A 226 -24.73 -21.99 16.88
N VAL A 227 -24.86 -21.93 18.22
CA VAL A 227 -25.15 -20.65 18.91
C VAL A 227 -24.23 -20.41 20.11
N LYS A 228 -24.03 -21.40 20.98
CA LYS A 228 -23.29 -21.26 22.24
C LYS A 228 -21.89 -20.62 22.09
N PRO A 229 -21.07 -20.93 21.06
CA PRO A 229 -19.74 -20.34 20.91
C PRO A 229 -19.76 -18.81 20.67
N TYR A 230 -20.86 -18.28 20.13
CA TYR A 230 -20.95 -16.90 19.64
C TYR A 230 -21.69 -15.96 20.60
N ILE A 231 -22.25 -16.47 21.69
CA ILE A 231 -22.92 -15.64 22.69
C ILE A 231 -21.87 -14.85 23.50
N PRO A 232 -22.02 -13.52 23.64
CA PRO A 232 -21.11 -12.73 24.46
C PRO A 232 -21.15 -13.20 25.93
N ALA A 233 -19.98 -13.42 26.54
CA ALA A 233 -19.90 -13.81 27.95
C ALA A 233 -19.94 -12.57 28.87
N ASN A 234 -20.60 -12.68 30.02
CA ASN A 234 -20.50 -11.72 31.15
C ASN A 234 -20.80 -10.25 30.83
N SER A 235 -21.88 -9.96 30.11
CA SER A 235 -22.35 -8.58 29.91
C SER A 235 -23.84 -8.44 30.19
N SER A 236 -24.23 -7.38 30.89
CA SER A 236 -25.64 -7.04 31.11
C SER A 236 -26.29 -6.36 29.89
N LYS A 237 -25.47 -5.89 28.92
CA LYS A 237 -25.90 -5.12 27.74
C LYS A 237 -26.59 -5.98 26.67
N PHE A 238 -26.22 -7.26 26.57
CA PHE A 238 -26.78 -8.16 25.58
C PHE A 238 -27.94 -8.98 26.17
N LYS A 239 -29.09 -8.95 25.49
CA LYS A 239 -30.24 -9.81 25.74
C LYS A 239 -30.39 -10.77 24.57
N THR A 240 -30.61 -12.05 24.83
CA THR A 240 -30.62 -13.10 23.81
C THR A 240 -31.94 -13.87 23.80
N LEU A 241 -32.60 -13.88 22.64
CA LEU A 241 -33.85 -14.60 22.39
C LEU A 241 -33.57 -15.74 21.41
N LEU A 242 -33.95 -16.95 21.79
CA LEU A 242 -33.76 -18.16 21.00
C LEU A 242 -35.13 -18.73 20.60
N THR A 243 -35.30 -19.17 19.34
CA THR A 243 -36.46 -20.00 18.96
C THR A 243 -35.99 -21.39 18.56
N THR A 244 -36.71 -22.43 19.02
CA THR A 244 -36.34 -23.82 18.71
C THR A 244 -37.55 -24.76 18.72
N ARG A 245 -37.42 -25.89 18.03
CA ARG A 245 -38.40 -26.99 18.06
C ARG A 245 -38.06 -28.03 19.13
N LEU A 246 -36.80 -28.10 19.56
CA LEU A 246 -36.32 -29.03 20.57
C LEU A 246 -36.30 -28.35 21.93
N GLY A 247 -36.66 -29.07 23.00
CA GLY A 247 -36.45 -28.55 24.35
C GLY A 247 -34.95 -28.41 24.62
N PHE A 248 -34.51 -27.33 25.26
CA PHE A 248 -33.15 -27.27 25.79
C PHE A 248 -33.08 -27.99 27.15
N ASP A 249 -31.86 -28.31 27.59
CA ASP A 249 -31.64 -28.87 28.93
C ASP A 249 -32.15 -27.89 30.02
N ARG A 250 -32.48 -28.38 31.23
CA ARG A 250 -33.19 -27.62 32.28
C ARG A 250 -32.47 -26.36 32.81
N THR A 251 -31.31 -26.03 32.27
CA THR A 251 -30.42 -24.94 32.68
C THR A 251 -30.77 -23.58 32.05
N LEU A 252 -31.56 -23.53 30.97
CA LEU A 252 -31.95 -22.27 30.29
C LEU A 252 -33.41 -21.89 30.60
N PRO A 253 -33.73 -20.63 30.94
CA PRO A 253 -35.11 -20.14 31.03
C PRO A 253 -35.87 -20.34 29.71
N GLN A 254 -36.99 -21.06 29.77
CA GLN A 254 -37.72 -21.47 28.57
C GLN A 254 -39.22 -21.12 28.67
N LEU A 255 -39.72 -20.45 27.63
CA LEU A 255 -41.14 -20.22 27.42
C LEU A 255 -41.69 -21.31 26.48
N SER A 256 -42.43 -22.25 27.05
CA SER A 256 -43.13 -23.27 26.25
C SER A 256 -44.34 -22.65 25.56
N LEU A 257 -44.30 -22.54 24.24
CA LEU A 257 -45.37 -22.02 23.41
C LEU A 257 -46.26 -23.17 22.90
N GLY A 258 -47.42 -23.35 23.54
CA GLY A 258 -48.46 -24.29 23.10
C GLY A 258 -49.27 -23.78 21.91
N VAL A 259 -50.24 -24.55 21.43
CA VAL A 259 -51.19 -24.12 20.38
C VAL A 259 -52.08 -22.95 20.84
N LEU A 260 -52.82 -22.30 19.92
CA LEU A 260 -53.73 -21.22 20.31
C LEU A 260 -54.88 -21.74 21.17
N LYS A 261 -55.33 -20.92 22.12
CA LYS A 261 -56.58 -21.21 22.84
C LYS A 261 -57.77 -21.19 21.86
N PRO A 262 -58.84 -21.96 22.08
CA PRO A 262 -59.96 -22.04 21.15
C PRO A 262 -60.58 -20.69 20.73
N LEU A 263 -60.66 -19.73 21.66
CA LEU A 263 -61.16 -18.38 21.36
C LEU A 263 -60.21 -17.59 20.46
N ALA A 264 -58.90 -17.68 20.70
CA ALA A 264 -57.89 -17.01 19.89
C ALA A 264 -57.81 -17.61 18.49
N ALA A 265 -57.87 -18.93 18.35
CA ALA A 265 -57.96 -19.60 17.05
C ALA A 265 -59.20 -19.16 16.25
N MET A 266 -60.34 -19.04 16.93
CA MET A 266 -61.57 -18.51 16.33
C MET A 266 -61.44 -17.03 15.92
N GLN A 267 -60.72 -16.22 16.71
CA GLN A 267 -60.43 -14.82 16.37
C GLN A 267 -59.51 -14.71 15.15
N LEU A 268 -58.47 -15.55 15.05
CA LEU A 268 -57.59 -15.60 13.89
C LEU A 268 -58.40 -15.96 12.64
N LEU A 269 -59.18 -17.05 12.69
CA LEU A 269 -60.02 -17.45 11.56
C LEU A 269 -61.02 -16.35 11.18
N LYS A 270 -61.64 -15.69 12.17
CA LYS A 270 -62.54 -14.53 11.95
C LYS A 270 -61.85 -13.39 11.20
N SER A 271 -60.59 -13.11 11.54
CA SER A 271 -59.82 -12.03 10.90
C SER A 271 -59.52 -12.32 9.42
N LEU A 272 -59.53 -13.60 9.03
CA LEU A 272 -59.18 -14.05 7.67
C LEU A 272 -60.40 -14.19 6.75
N VAL A 273 -61.54 -14.69 7.25
CA VAL A 273 -62.71 -15.01 6.39
C VAL A 273 -63.94 -14.12 6.64
N GLY A 274 -63.80 -13.12 7.51
CA GLY A 274 -64.84 -12.15 7.81
C GLY A 274 -65.82 -12.58 8.90
N ARG A 275 -66.39 -11.58 9.59
CA ARG A 275 -67.26 -11.78 10.76
C ARG A 275 -68.56 -12.51 10.44
N ASP A 276 -69.17 -12.22 9.30
CA ASP A 276 -70.54 -12.69 9.02
C ASP A 276 -70.57 -14.16 8.59
N ARG A 277 -69.50 -14.65 7.95
CA ARG A 277 -69.34 -16.06 7.61
C ARG A 277 -69.22 -16.97 8.83
N LEU A 278 -68.49 -16.54 9.87
CA LEU A 278 -68.40 -17.29 11.13
C LEU A 278 -69.69 -17.23 11.95
N LYS A 279 -70.46 -16.13 11.87
CA LYS A 279 -71.75 -16.02 12.57
C LYS A 279 -72.78 -17.02 12.03
N ASN A 280 -72.74 -17.31 10.74
CA ASN A 280 -73.70 -18.21 10.09
C ASN A 280 -73.47 -19.68 10.47
N GLU A 281 -72.22 -20.10 10.72
CA GLU A 281 -71.85 -21.48 11.07
C GLU A 281 -70.85 -21.60 12.25
N PRO A 282 -71.16 -21.07 13.45
CA PRO A 282 -70.19 -20.89 14.53
C PRO A 282 -69.70 -22.21 15.14
N LEU A 283 -70.57 -23.23 15.20
CA LEU A 283 -70.22 -24.56 15.70
C LEU A 283 -69.25 -25.29 14.77
N VAL A 284 -69.39 -25.07 13.45
CA VAL A 284 -68.56 -25.68 12.43
C VAL A 284 -67.18 -25.02 12.39
N ALA A 285 -67.14 -23.69 12.46
CA ALA A 285 -65.89 -22.93 12.61
C ALA A 285 -65.04 -23.45 13.79
N ARG A 286 -65.68 -23.75 14.94
CA ARG A 286 -65.00 -24.31 16.11
C ARG A 286 -64.46 -25.72 15.85
N LYS A 287 -65.21 -26.56 15.11
CA LYS A 287 -64.74 -27.90 14.69
C LYS A 287 -63.54 -27.81 13.75
N ILE A 288 -63.55 -26.88 12.79
CA ILE A 288 -62.40 -26.61 11.90
C ILE A 288 -61.18 -26.18 12.72
N CYS A 289 -61.33 -25.24 13.65
CA CYS A 289 -60.23 -24.81 14.51
C CYS A 289 -59.64 -25.97 15.31
N LYS A 290 -60.49 -26.85 15.85
CA LYS A 290 -60.07 -28.06 16.56
C LYS A 290 -59.36 -29.06 15.65
N PHE A 291 -59.87 -29.27 14.43
CA PHE A 291 -59.29 -30.18 13.44
C PHE A 291 -57.86 -29.76 13.06
N LEU A 292 -57.65 -28.46 12.88
CA LEU A 292 -56.34 -27.87 12.57
C LEU A 292 -55.42 -27.75 13.79
N GLY A 293 -55.81 -28.34 14.94
CA GLY A 293 -55.04 -28.33 16.17
C GLY A 293 -54.82 -26.95 16.78
N TYR A 294 -55.64 -25.97 16.40
CA TYR A 294 -55.47 -24.57 16.79
C TYR A 294 -54.08 -23.99 16.43
N LEU A 295 -53.45 -24.51 15.37
CA LEU A 295 -52.15 -24.03 14.89
C LEU A 295 -52.32 -22.77 14.02
N PRO A 296 -51.66 -21.65 14.34
CA PRO A 296 -51.74 -20.42 13.55
C PRO A 296 -51.48 -20.61 12.06
N LEU A 297 -50.41 -21.35 11.70
CA LEU A 297 -50.07 -21.58 10.29
C LEU A 297 -51.16 -22.37 9.55
N ALA A 298 -51.73 -23.41 10.17
CA ALA A 298 -52.79 -24.20 9.55
C ALA A 298 -54.11 -23.40 9.42
N LEU A 299 -54.40 -22.55 10.42
CA LEU A 299 -55.53 -21.63 10.39
C LEU A 299 -55.37 -20.56 9.31
N GLU A 300 -54.17 -20.02 9.11
CA GLU A 300 -53.86 -19.05 8.06
C GLU A 300 -54.09 -19.69 6.68
N LEU A 301 -53.51 -20.87 6.42
CA LEU A 301 -53.67 -21.57 5.14
C LEU A 301 -55.14 -21.85 4.81
N VAL A 302 -55.91 -22.38 5.76
CA VAL A 302 -57.33 -22.68 5.56
C VAL A 302 -58.19 -21.42 5.49
N GLY A 303 -57.88 -20.40 6.30
CA GLY A 303 -58.57 -19.12 6.25
C GLY A 303 -58.38 -18.44 4.90
N ARG A 304 -57.16 -18.42 4.37
CA ARG A 304 -56.87 -17.89 3.04
C ARG A 304 -57.52 -18.68 1.91
N TYR A 305 -57.52 -20.01 1.99
CA TYR A 305 -58.28 -20.84 1.06
C TYR A 305 -59.77 -20.48 1.06
N LEU A 306 -60.38 -20.29 2.23
CA LEU A 306 -61.79 -19.90 2.33
C LEU A 306 -62.05 -18.51 1.76
N ASP A 307 -61.14 -17.57 1.95
CA ASP A 307 -61.25 -16.21 1.41
C ASP A 307 -61.35 -16.22 -0.13
N THR A 308 -60.62 -17.11 -0.80
CA THR A 308 -60.72 -17.32 -2.26
C THR A 308 -62.04 -17.96 -2.73
N MET A 309 -62.88 -18.44 -1.80
CA MET A 309 -64.14 -19.13 -2.11
C MET A 309 -65.28 -18.59 -1.24
N PRO A 310 -65.80 -17.38 -1.50
CA PRO A 310 -66.80 -16.74 -0.63
C PRO A 310 -68.08 -17.57 -0.40
N ASP A 311 -68.51 -18.34 -1.40
CA ASP A 311 -69.75 -19.14 -1.35
C ASP A 311 -69.60 -20.52 -0.70
N LEU A 312 -68.38 -20.95 -0.36
CA LEU A 312 -68.16 -22.27 0.24
C LEU A 312 -68.61 -22.27 1.72
N SER A 313 -69.58 -23.11 2.10
CA SER A 313 -69.96 -23.23 3.51
C SER A 313 -68.85 -23.86 4.36
N LEU A 314 -68.78 -23.47 5.64
CA LEU A 314 -67.78 -24.03 6.56
C LEU A 314 -68.00 -25.54 6.75
N GLN A 315 -69.24 -26.01 6.69
CA GLN A 315 -69.59 -27.43 6.78
C GLN A 315 -69.01 -28.23 5.61
N THR A 316 -69.02 -27.66 4.40
CA THR A 316 -68.46 -28.32 3.22
C THR A 316 -66.93 -28.35 3.29
N LEU A 317 -66.29 -27.29 3.78
CA LEU A 317 -64.85 -27.27 4.01
C LEU A 317 -64.43 -28.34 5.03
N LEU A 318 -65.13 -28.45 6.17
CA LEU A 318 -64.80 -29.42 7.20
C LEU A 318 -64.84 -30.86 6.63
N LYS A 319 -65.85 -31.18 5.83
CA LYS A 319 -65.93 -32.48 5.12
C LYS A 319 -64.76 -32.70 4.16
N ARG A 320 -64.30 -31.65 3.45
CA ARG A 320 -63.13 -31.74 2.55
C ARG A 320 -61.85 -32.04 3.35
N LEU A 321 -61.65 -31.37 4.48
CA LEU A 321 -60.52 -31.61 5.38
C LEU A 321 -60.56 -33.02 5.99
N GLU A 322 -61.73 -33.48 6.43
CA GLU A 322 -61.92 -34.84 6.96
C GLU A 322 -61.64 -35.91 5.90
N ARG A 323 -62.10 -35.71 4.65
CA ARG A 323 -61.80 -36.61 3.53
C ARG A 323 -60.30 -36.67 3.25
N LYS A 324 -59.61 -35.52 3.26
CA LYS A 324 -58.15 -35.46 3.07
C LYS A 324 -57.38 -36.20 4.15
N ARG A 325 -57.87 -36.18 5.40
CA ARG A 325 -57.28 -36.97 6.49
C ARG A 325 -57.37 -38.46 6.25
N LEU A 326 -58.51 -38.94 5.75
CA LEU A 326 -58.70 -40.36 5.41
C LEU A 326 -57.83 -40.80 4.21
N GLU A 327 -57.68 -39.93 3.20
CA GLU A 327 -56.73 -40.13 2.08
C GLU A 327 -55.27 -40.21 2.59
N HIS A 328 -54.93 -39.51 3.67
CA HIS A 328 -53.59 -39.53 4.28
C HIS A 328 -53.35 -40.70 5.23
N GLU A 329 -54.33 -41.08 6.06
CA GLU A 329 -54.24 -42.22 6.97
C GLU A 329 -54.04 -43.55 6.21
N ALA A 330 -54.52 -43.64 4.96
CA ALA A 330 -54.26 -44.76 4.06
C ALA A 330 -52.83 -44.78 3.45
N MET A 331 -52.03 -43.71 3.61
CA MET A 331 -50.69 -43.56 3.03
C MET A 331 -49.58 -43.29 4.08
N ALA A 332 -49.89 -43.42 5.37
CA ALA A 332 -49.02 -42.99 6.47
C ALA A 332 -48.12 -44.11 7.01
N GLU A 333 -47.08 -44.51 6.28
CA GLU A 333 -46.00 -45.35 6.84
C GLU A 333 -44.55 -44.84 6.61
N ALA A 334 -44.32 -43.66 6.00
CA ALA A 334 -42.96 -43.32 5.55
C ALA A 334 -42.40 -41.89 5.77
N ASN A 335 -43.07 -40.92 6.41
CA ASN A 335 -42.59 -39.52 6.33
C ASN A 335 -42.57 -38.69 7.65
N PRO A 336 -41.47 -37.99 8.00
CA PRO A 336 -41.37 -37.10 9.17
C PRO A 336 -42.35 -35.91 9.22
N LEU A 337 -42.78 -35.37 8.07
CA LEU A 337 -43.84 -34.34 8.01
C LEU A 337 -45.20 -34.89 8.49
N MET A 338 -45.38 -36.22 8.51
CA MET A 338 -46.59 -36.90 9.00
C MET A 338 -46.63 -37.06 10.53
N ARG A 339 -45.58 -36.63 11.27
CA ARG A 339 -45.54 -36.70 12.75
C ARG A 339 -46.24 -35.53 13.45
N TYR A 340 -46.88 -34.62 12.71
CA TYR A 340 -47.72 -33.58 13.32
C TYR A 340 -49.08 -34.17 13.67
N GLU A 341 -49.45 -34.13 14.96
CA GLU A 341 -50.73 -34.66 15.49
C GLU A 341 -52.00 -33.96 14.95
N TYR A 342 -51.85 -32.88 14.17
CA TYR A 342 -52.92 -31.95 13.81
C TYR A 342 -52.92 -31.61 12.32
N GLY A 343 -54.08 -31.18 11.79
CA GLY A 343 -54.46 -31.10 10.36
C GLY A 343 -53.66 -30.18 9.41
N VAL A 344 -52.37 -29.94 9.66
CA VAL A 344 -51.48 -29.07 8.88
C VAL A 344 -51.21 -29.64 7.48
N ALA A 345 -50.97 -30.95 7.39
CA ALA A 345 -50.77 -31.62 6.11
C ALA A 345 -52.03 -31.53 5.25
N GLU A 346 -53.20 -31.67 5.85
CA GLU A 346 -54.51 -31.52 5.19
C GLU A 346 -54.74 -30.08 4.73
N ALA A 347 -54.35 -29.09 5.53
CA ALA A 347 -54.38 -27.68 5.13
C ALA A 347 -53.47 -27.41 3.91
N PHE A 348 -52.24 -27.95 3.91
CA PHE A 348 -51.36 -27.84 2.75
C PHE A 348 -51.91 -28.54 1.51
N ASN A 349 -52.49 -29.74 1.65
CA ASN A 349 -53.09 -30.46 0.52
C ASN A 349 -54.34 -29.77 -0.02
N LEU A 350 -55.14 -29.13 0.85
CA LEU A 350 -56.30 -28.35 0.43
C LEU A 350 -55.88 -27.16 -0.44
N SER A 351 -54.85 -26.40 -0.02
CA SER A 351 -54.29 -25.30 -0.81
C SER A 351 -53.60 -25.81 -2.08
N TRP A 352 -52.85 -26.92 -2.00
CA TRP A 352 -52.19 -27.57 -3.14
C TRP A 352 -53.18 -27.99 -4.23
N ASP A 353 -54.31 -28.61 -3.86
CA ASP A 353 -55.33 -29.06 -4.80
C ASP A 353 -56.00 -27.90 -5.56
N LYS A 354 -55.99 -26.69 -4.99
CA LYS A 354 -56.54 -25.48 -5.62
C LYS A 354 -55.59 -24.85 -6.63
N LEU A 355 -54.29 -24.98 -6.43
CA LEU A 355 -53.28 -24.48 -7.36
C LEU A 355 -53.42 -25.18 -8.71
N ASP A 356 -53.27 -24.42 -9.79
CA ASP A 356 -53.10 -24.99 -11.13
C ASP A 356 -51.69 -25.62 -11.29
N GLU A 357 -51.44 -26.26 -12.42
CA GLU A 357 -50.17 -26.95 -12.66
C GLU A 357 -48.97 -25.99 -12.60
N ASN A 358 -49.12 -24.76 -13.12
CA ASN A 358 -48.05 -23.76 -13.15
C ASN A 358 -47.67 -23.28 -11.75
N ALA A 359 -48.65 -23.00 -10.89
CA ALA A 359 -48.39 -22.60 -9.50
C ALA A 359 -47.81 -23.73 -8.65
N ARG A 360 -48.22 -24.99 -8.89
CA ARG A 360 -47.61 -26.17 -8.24
C ARG A 360 -46.15 -26.35 -8.65
N ASN A 361 -45.87 -26.28 -9.95
CA ASN A 361 -44.51 -26.41 -10.48
C ASN A 361 -43.62 -25.29 -9.93
N LEU A 362 -44.10 -24.04 -9.92
CA LEU A 362 -43.36 -22.92 -9.35
C LEU A 362 -43.08 -23.11 -7.85
N GLY A 363 -44.06 -23.57 -7.06
CA GLY A 363 -43.87 -23.85 -5.63
C GLY A 363 -42.80 -24.91 -5.39
N CYS A 364 -42.80 -25.98 -6.19
CA CYS A 364 -41.75 -27.00 -6.18
C CYS A 364 -40.37 -26.43 -6.55
N SER A 365 -40.26 -25.63 -7.62
CA SER A 365 -39.00 -25.00 -8.02
C SER A 365 -38.46 -24.04 -6.96
N LEU A 366 -39.33 -23.19 -6.38
CA LEU A 366 -38.94 -22.26 -5.31
C LEU A 366 -38.42 -22.99 -4.07
N SER A 367 -38.82 -24.24 -3.86
CA SER A 367 -38.37 -25.05 -2.72
C SER A 367 -36.90 -25.47 -2.78
N LEU A 368 -36.27 -25.37 -3.96
CA LEU A 368 -34.85 -25.66 -4.16
C LEU A 368 -33.94 -24.50 -3.73
N TYR A 369 -34.46 -23.28 -3.66
CA TYR A 369 -33.72 -22.14 -3.12
C TYR A 369 -33.39 -22.34 -1.63
N ALA A 370 -32.26 -21.75 -1.21
CA ALA A 370 -31.87 -21.68 0.21
C ALA A 370 -32.96 -21.03 1.08
N LEU A 371 -32.91 -21.26 2.40
CA LEU A 371 -33.73 -20.55 3.39
C LEU A 371 -33.26 -19.11 3.60
N ALA A 372 -33.20 -18.34 2.52
CA ALA A 372 -32.86 -16.93 2.45
C ALA A 372 -33.93 -16.16 1.66
N ASP A 373 -33.79 -14.85 1.55
CA ASP A 373 -34.63 -14.06 0.65
C ASP A 373 -34.32 -14.46 -0.80
N ILE A 374 -35.36 -14.76 -1.56
CA ILE A 374 -35.31 -15.26 -2.93
C ILE A 374 -35.52 -14.06 -3.87
N PRO A 375 -34.46 -13.54 -4.51
CA PRO A 375 -34.59 -12.59 -5.60
C PRO A 375 -35.17 -13.31 -6.82
N PHE A 376 -36.41 -12.99 -7.16
CA PHE A 376 -37.12 -13.60 -8.29
C PHE A 376 -37.86 -12.50 -9.05
N ASP A 377 -37.18 -11.93 -10.05
CA ASP A 377 -37.78 -10.90 -10.89
C ASP A 377 -38.53 -11.53 -12.07
N VAL A 378 -39.82 -11.20 -12.17
CA VAL A 378 -40.70 -11.66 -13.25
C VAL A 378 -40.88 -10.54 -14.29
N GLU A 379 -40.58 -9.29 -13.95
CA GLU A 379 -40.74 -8.16 -14.86
C GLU A 379 -39.68 -8.15 -15.99
N GLY A 380 -38.54 -8.79 -15.77
CA GLY A 380 -37.45 -8.92 -16.74
C GLY A 380 -37.59 -10.09 -17.73
N MET A 381 -38.72 -10.80 -17.75
CA MET A 381 -38.94 -11.90 -18.71
C MET A 381 -39.33 -11.37 -20.08
N GLU A 382 -38.64 -11.82 -21.13
CA GLU A 382 -38.86 -11.38 -22.53
C GLU A 382 -40.14 -11.92 -23.15
N ASP A 383 -40.62 -13.08 -22.69
CA ASP A 383 -41.85 -13.72 -23.16
C ASP A 383 -43.04 -13.29 -22.29
N ASP A 384 -43.88 -12.42 -22.85
CA ASP A 384 -45.06 -11.88 -22.19
C ASP A 384 -46.06 -12.96 -21.76
N GLU A 385 -46.19 -14.07 -22.51
CA GLU A 385 -47.11 -15.16 -22.17
C GLU A 385 -46.58 -15.97 -20.96
N GLN A 386 -45.30 -16.34 -20.99
CA GLN A 386 -44.64 -16.99 -19.85
C GLN A 386 -44.63 -16.10 -18.61
N ARG A 387 -44.45 -14.79 -18.80
CA ARG A 387 -44.51 -13.79 -17.75
C ARG A 387 -45.88 -13.76 -17.08
N GLU A 388 -46.97 -13.65 -17.85
CA GLU A 388 -48.33 -13.65 -17.30
C GLU A 388 -48.64 -14.94 -16.53
N ILE A 389 -48.20 -16.09 -17.06
CA ILE A 389 -48.34 -17.39 -16.41
C ILE A 389 -47.61 -17.39 -15.04
N ARG A 390 -46.38 -16.88 -14.99
CA ARG A 390 -45.60 -16.83 -13.74
C ARG A 390 -46.12 -15.80 -12.75
N GLU A 391 -46.56 -14.63 -13.21
CA GLU A 391 -47.18 -13.60 -12.36
C GLU A 391 -48.46 -14.14 -11.71
N LYS A 392 -49.28 -14.88 -12.48
CA LYS A 392 -50.44 -15.60 -11.95
C LYS A 392 -50.04 -16.66 -10.94
N ALA A 393 -49.06 -17.50 -11.24
CA ALA A 393 -48.58 -18.54 -10.33
C ALA A 393 -48.09 -17.95 -8.99
N ILE A 394 -47.33 -16.85 -9.02
CA ILE A 394 -46.90 -16.13 -7.82
C ILE A 394 -48.11 -15.60 -7.05
N ARG A 395 -49.06 -14.96 -7.74
CA ARG A 395 -50.28 -14.43 -7.12
C ARG A 395 -51.07 -15.53 -6.42
N ASP A 396 -51.27 -16.67 -7.07
CA ASP A 396 -51.99 -17.82 -6.50
C ASP A 396 -51.27 -18.38 -5.24
N LEU A 397 -49.94 -18.44 -5.26
CA LEU A 397 -49.13 -18.85 -4.10
C LEU A 397 -49.19 -17.83 -2.95
N LEU A 398 -49.18 -16.53 -3.26
CA LEU A 398 -49.30 -15.45 -2.27
C LEU A 398 -50.70 -15.42 -1.63
N GLU A 399 -51.75 -15.56 -2.45
CA GLU A 399 -53.15 -15.56 -2.00
C GLU A 399 -53.42 -16.69 -1.00
N LEU A 400 -52.87 -17.87 -1.24
CA LEU A 400 -53.00 -19.04 -0.35
C LEU A 400 -51.97 -19.09 0.79
N HIS A 401 -51.16 -18.04 0.97
CA HIS A 401 -50.09 -17.95 1.98
C HIS A 401 -49.04 -19.08 1.89
N LEU A 402 -48.78 -19.55 0.66
CA LEU A 402 -47.73 -20.51 0.35
C LEU A 402 -46.40 -19.84 -0.03
N LEU A 403 -46.42 -18.53 -0.29
CA LEU A 403 -45.25 -17.69 -0.52
C LEU A 403 -45.43 -16.38 0.26
N GLN A 404 -44.34 -15.77 0.71
CA GLN A 404 -44.38 -14.46 1.36
C GLN A 404 -43.62 -13.44 0.51
N ARG A 405 -44.23 -12.28 0.26
CA ARG A 405 -43.56 -11.14 -0.38
C ARG A 405 -42.92 -10.26 0.68
N LYS A 406 -41.61 -10.02 0.58
CA LYS A 406 -40.87 -9.11 1.47
C LYS A 406 -40.83 -7.69 0.90
N SER A 407 -40.51 -7.58 -0.38
CA SER A 407 -40.53 -6.33 -1.15
C SER A 407 -40.83 -6.65 -2.62
N LYS A 408 -40.72 -5.68 -3.53
CA LYS A 408 -40.89 -5.93 -4.97
C LYS A 408 -39.75 -6.85 -5.46
N GLY A 409 -40.11 -7.97 -6.09
CA GLY A 409 -39.14 -8.94 -6.64
C GLY A 409 -38.43 -9.83 -5.60
N ILE A 410 -38.74 -9.71 -4.31
CA ILE A 410 -38.10 -10.48 -3.23
C ILE A 410 -39.15 -11.28 -2.46
N TYR A 411 -38.98 -12.60 -2.46
CA TYR A 411 -39.90 -13.54 -1.83
C TYR A 411 -39.21 -14.39 -0.77
N ARG A 412 -39.99 -15.01 0.10
CA ARG A 412 -39.49 -15.94 1.12
C ARG A 412 -40.45 -17.12 1.30
N LEU A 413 -39.88 -18.31 1.41
CA LEU A 413 -40.63 -19.51 1.81
C LEU A 413 -40.48 -19.75 3.32
N HIS A 414 -41.58 -20.11 3.97
CA HIS A 414 -41.52 -20.61 5.34
C HIS A 414 -40.96 -22.05 5.34
N THR A 415 -40.14 -22.40 6.34
CA THR A 415 -39.42 -23.68 6.41
C THR A 415 -40.32 -24.91 6.19
N LEU A 416 -41.49 -24.96 6.82
CA LEU A 416 -42.44 -26.08 6.64
C LEU A 416 -43.07 -26.13 5.24
N ILE A 417 -43.23 -24.98 4.58
CA ILE A 417 -43.80 -24.91 3.22
C ILE A 417 -42.74 -25.37 2.22
N ARG A 418 -41.49 -24.94 2.39
CA ARG A 418 -40.34 -25.45 1.62
C ARG A 418 -40.25 -26.98 1.72
N GLN A 419 -40.29 -27.53 2.93
CA GLN A 419 -40.26 -29.00 3.15
C GLN A 419 -41.44 -29.71 2.49
N TYR A 420 -42.65 -29.14 2.59
CA TYR A 420 -43.84 -29.70 1.94
C TYR A 420 -43.72 -29.70 0.41
N PHE A 421 -43.23 -28.61 -0.19
CA PHE A 421 -43.00 -28.54 -1.63
C PHE A 421 -41.86 -29.47 -2.08
N GLN A 422 -40.78 -29.62 -1.31
CA GLN A 422 -39.75 -30.62 -1.59
C GLN A 422 -40.32 -32.04 -1.59
N MET A 423 -41.15 -32.38 -0.59
CA MET A 423 -41.83 -33.68 -0.57
C MET A 423 -42.74 -33.88 -1.80
N LYS A 424 -43.43 -32.83 -2.27
CA LYS A 424 -44.27 -32.92 -3.49
C LYS A 424 -43.41 -33.02 -4.75
N LEU A 425 -42.28 -32.33 -4.79
CA LEU A 425 -41.30 -32.40 -5.86
C LEU A 425 -40.71 -33.82 -5.94
N ASP A 426 -40.28 -34.42 -4.83
CA ASP A 426 -39.71 -35.78 -4.79
C ASP A 426 -40.70 -36.87 -5.23
N LYS A 427 -42.01 -36.60 -5.12
CA LYS A 427 -43.07 -37.50 -5.62
C LYS A 427 -43.47 -37.24 -7.07
N SER A 428 -42.97 -36.17 -7.68
CA SER A 428 -43.26 -35.80 -9.07
C SER A 428 -42.40 -36.61 -10.03
N SER A 429 -42.96 -37.00 -11.18
CA SER A 429 -42.17 -37.60 -12.26
C SER A 429 -41.16 -36.62 -12.88
N LYS A 430 -41.30 -35.32 -12.63
CA LYS A 430 -40.40 -34.25 -13.10
C LYS A 430 -39.36 -33.82 -12.05
N ALA A 431 -39.19 -34.57 -10.96
CA ALA A 431 -38.33 -34.19 -9.84
C ALA A 431 -36.88 -33.90 -10.26
N ASP A 432 -36.29 -34.84 -10.99
CA ASP A 432 -34.90 -34.78 -11.42
C ASP A 432 -34.69 -33.69 -12.48
N GLU A 433 -35.65 -33.51 -13.38
CA GLU A 433 -35.66 -32.43 -14.38
C GLU A 433 -35.60 -31.06 -13.70
N VAL A 434 -36.52 -30.78 -12.76
CA VAL A 434 -36.57 -29.50 -12.04
C VAL A 434 -35.33 -29.26 -11.18
N LYS A 435 -34.77 -30.31 -10.55
CA LYS A 435 -33.52 -30.20 -9.78
C LYS A 435 -32.31 -29.91 -10.69
N THR A 436 -32.26 -30.55 -11.86
CA THR A 436 -31.21 -30.35 -12.86
C THR A 436 -31.27 -28.93 -13.42
N ASP A 437 -32.45 -28.44 -13.79
CA ASP A 437 -32.64 -27.08 -14.31
C ASP A 437 -32.23 -26.02 -13.29
N PHE A 438 -32.63 -26.19 -12.02
CA PHE A 438 -32.24 -25.25 -10.97
C PHE A 438 -30.73 -25.28 -10.71
N ALA A 439 -30.12 -26.47 -10.68
CA ALA A 439 -28.68 -26.61 -10.53
C ALA A 439 -27.92 -25.93 -11.69
N ALA A 440 -28.38 -26.11 -12.94
CA ALA A 440 -27.82 -25.44 -14.11
C ALA A 440 -27.96 -23.91 -14.04
N GLN A 441 -29.08 -23.40 -13.50
CA GLN A 441 -29.27 -21.97 -13.26
C GLN A 441 -28.25 -21.43 -12.24
N MET A 442 -28.02 -22.14 -11.13
CA MET A 442 -27.03 -21.73 -10.13
C MET A 442 -25.60 -21.80 -10.66
N VAL A 443 -25.27 -22.79 -11.49
CA VAL A 443 -24.00 -22.84 -12.24
C VAL A 443 -23.86 -21.62 -13.13
N THR A 444 -24.92 -21.21 -13.82
CA THR A 444 -24.92 -20.00 -14.67
C THR A 444 -24.67 -18.74 -13.85
N VAL A 445 -25.26 -18.61 -12.67
CA VAL A 445 -24.96 -17.50 -11.75
C VAL A 445 -23.49 -17.52 -11.31
N ALA A 446 -22.94 -18.69 -10.98
CA ALA A 446 -21.54 -18.81 -10.58
C ALA A 446 -20.57 -18.41 -11.71
N LYS A 447 -20.92 -18.67 -12.98
CA LYS A 447 -20.14 -18.22 -14.16
C LYS A 447 -20.07 -16.71 -14.31
N LEU A 448 -21.00 -15.96 -13.71
CA LEU A 448 -21.00 -14.49 -13.74
C LEU A 448 -19.97 -13.87 -12.78
N ILE A 449 -19.37 -14.67 -11.89
CA ILE A 449 -18.41 -14.18 -10.89
C ILE A 449 -17.00 -14.23 -11.50
N PRO A 450 -16.43 -13.08 -11.92
CA PRO A 450 -15.06 -13.04 -12.41
C PRO A 450 -14.08 -13.28 -11.25
N PHE A 451 -12.82 -13.56 -11.59
CA PHE A 451 -11.74 -13.71 -10.62
C PHE A 451 -11.53 -12.45 -9.74
N GLN A 452 -11.76 -11.26 -10.29
CA GLN A 452 -11.71 -9.97 -9.58
C GLN A 452 -13.04 -9.22 -9.73
N PRO A 453 -14.06 -9.52 -8.90
CA PRO A 453 -15.34 -8.83 -8.93
C PRO A 453 -15.24 -7.42 -8.34
N THR A 454 -16.02 -6.48 -8.88
CA THR A 454 -16.15 -5.12 -8.32
C THR A 454 -17.11 -5.09 -7.15
N LEU A 455 -17.06 -4.05 -6.30
CA LEU A 455 -18.02 -3.90 -5.19
C LEU A 455 -19.47 -3.89 -5.66
N ASP A 456 -19.78 -3.22 -6.77
CA ASP A 456 -21.12 -3.21 -7.36
C ASP A 456 -21.59 -4.62 -7.74
N LEU A 457 -20.71 -5.41 -8.37
CA LEU A 457 -21.03 -6.79 -8.75
C LEU A 457 -21.19 -7.68 -7.51
N ILE A 458 -20.34 -7.50 -6.50
CA ILE A 458 -20.45 -8.19 -5.21
C ILE A 458 -21.81 -7.89 -4.58
N GLN A 459 -22.21 -6.62 -4.50
CA GLN A 459 -23.50 -6.22 -3.93
C GLN A 459 -24.68 -6.79 -4.72
N GLN A 460 -24.60 -6.79 -6.06
CA GLN A 460 -25.64 -7.37 -6.92
C GLN A 460 -25.78 -8.88 -6.75
N LEU A 461 -24.65 -9.61 -6.62
CA LEU A 461 -24.66 -11.07 -6.51
C LEU A 461 -24.86 -11.57 -5.08
N THR A 462 -24.60 -10.74 -4.06
CA THR A 462 -24.73 -11.11 -2.64
C THR A 462 -26.07 -11.80 -2.29
N PRO A 463 -27.25 -11.35 -2.76
CA PRO A 463 -28.51 -12.04 -2.51
C PRO A 463 -28.61 -13.44 -3.14
N LEU A 464 -27.85 -13.71 -4.22
CA LEU A 464 -27.83 -14.98 -4.94
C LEU A 464 -26.83 -15.99 -4.37
N ILE A 465 -25.76 -15.53 -3.71
CA ILE A 465 -24.70 -16.39 -3.15
C ILE A 465 -25.23 -17.50 -2.21
N PRO A 466 -26.20 -17.26 -1.29
CA PRO A 466 -26.76 -18.33 -0.47
C PRO A 466 -27.42 -19.45 -1.30
N HIS A 467 -27.99 -19.12 -2.45
CA HIS A 467 -28.66 -20.09 -3.33
C HIS A 467 -27.66 -20.89 -4.16
N VAL A 468 -26.57 -20.25 -4.61
CA VAL A 468 -25.44 -20.96 -5.23
C VAL A 468 -24.82 -21.92 -4.21
N ALA A 469 -24.61 -21.49 -2.97
CA ALA A 469 -24.11 -22.34 -1.88
C ALA A 469 -25.04 -23.53 -1.58
N GLU A 470 -26.36 -23.32 -1.52
CA GLU A 470 -27.35 -24.40 -1.31
C GLU A 470 -27.28 -25.46 -2.43
N ALA A 471 -27.23 -25.03 -3.69
CA ALA A 471 -27.09 -25.94 -4.82
C ALA A 471 -25.75 -26.69 -4.78
N THR A 472 -24.67 -26.00 -4.43
CA THR A 472 -23.31 -26.55 -4.32
C THR A 472 -23.19 -27.59 -3.22
N ASN A 473 -23.92 -27.44 -2.11
CA ASN A 473 -23.87 -28.37 -0.98
C ASN A 473 -24.85 -29.54 -1.10
N HIS A 474 -26.02 -29.34 -1.72
CA HIS A 474 -27.13 -30.30 -1.64
C HIS A 474 -27.64 -30.83 -2.98
N LEU A 475 -27.31 -30.17 -4.09
CA LEU A 475 -27.77 -30.56 -5.43
C LEU A 475 -26.63 -31.04 -6.34
N THR A 476 -25.46 -31.34 -5.76
CA THR A 476 -24.32 -31.87 -6.53
C THR A 476 -24.68 -33.05 -7.42
N PRO A 477 -25.51 -34.05 -7.03
CA PRO A 477 -25.86 -35.17 -7.92
C PRO A 477 -26.55 -34.76 -9.23
N PHE A 478 -27.16 -33.58 -9.27
CA PHE A 478 -27.89 -33.04 -10.43
C PHE A 478 -27.07 -32.06 -11.26
N ILE A 479 -25.83 -31.76 -10.84
CA ILE A 479 -24.86 -31.00 -11.64
C ILE A 479 -24.15 -31.96 -12.59
N LYS A 480 -24.04 -31.58 -13.86
CA LYS A 480 -23.28 -32.34 -14.86
C LYS A 480 -21.80 -32.38 -14.51
N ASP A 481 -21.15 -33.49 -14.84
CA ASP A 481 -19.73 -33.68 -14.47
C ASP A 481 -18.80 -32.59 -15.03
N GLU A 482 -19.13 -32.05 -16.22
CA GLU A 482 -18.41 -30.93 -16.87
C GLU A 482 -18.50 -29.59 -16.11
N ASP A 483 -19.57 -29.37 -15.34
CA ASP A 483 -19.85 -28.12 -14.63
C ASP A 483 -19.55 -28.22 -13.13
N LEU A 484 -19.11 -29.38 -12.61
CA LEU A 484 -18.95 -29.63 -11.17
C LEU A 484 -18.01 -28.65 -10.47
N ILE A 485 -16.96 -28.17 -11.13
CA ILE A 485 -15.96 -27.27 -10.55
C ILE A 485 -16.49 -25.84 -10.44
N THR A 486 -17.25 -25.40 -11.44
CA THR A 486 -17.67 -24.00 -11.63
C THR A 486 -18.37 -23.35 -10.42
N PRO A 487 -19.35 -23.99 -9.75
CA PRO A 487 -20.01 -23.35 -8.62
C PRO A 487 -19.07 -23.16 -7.42
N PHE A 488 -18.12 -24.08 -7.20
CA PHE A 488 -17.11 -23.94 -6.15
C PHE A 488 -16.10 -22.84 -6.47
N THR A 489 -15.60 -22.78 -7.71
CA THR A 489 -14.66 -21.72 -8.10
C THR A 489 -15.32 -20.35 -8.13
N GLY A 490 -16.59 -20.24 -8.57
CA GLY A 490 -17.35 -18.99 -8.50
C GLY A 490 -17.51 -18.49 -7.07
N LEU A 491 -17.85 -19.37 -6.11
CA LEU A 491 -17.89 -19.02 -4.68
C LEU A 491 -16.50 -18.64 -4.15
N GLY A 492 -15.45 -19.37 -4.54
CA GLY A 492 -14.06 -19.06 -4.21
C GLY A 492 -13.65 -17.66 -4.69
N HIS A 493 -13.92 -17.33 -5.96
CA HIS A 493 -13.63 -16.01 -6.53
C HIS A 493 -14.44 -14.89 -5.87
N PHE A 494 -15.70 -15.14 -5.51
CA PHE A 494 -16.52 -14.16 -4.81
C PHE A 494 -15.88 -13.72 -3.50
N TYR A 495 -15.42 -14.67 -2.69
CA TYR A 495 -14.76 -14.38 -1.41
C TYR A 495 -13.34 -13.87 -1.60
N GLN A 496 -12.54 -14.49 -2.47
CA GLN A 496 -11.19 -14.04 -2.78
C GLN A 496 -11.15 -12.60 -3.30
N GLY A 497 -12.11 -12.21 -4.13
CA GLY A 497 -12.27 -10.84 -4.65
C GLY A 497 -12.56 -9.77 -3.59
N GLN A 498 -13.00 -10.18 -2.41
CA GLN A 498 -13.24 -9.31 -1.25
C GLN A 498 -12.05 -9.30 -0.28
N GLY A 499 -10.97 -10.03 -0.57
CA GLY A 499 -9.87 -10.28 0.38
C GLY A 499 -10.20 -11.34 1.45
N LEU A 500 -11.38 -11.99 1.37
CA LEU A 500 -11.87 -12.98 2.32
C LEU A 500 -11.33 -14.38 2.00
N TYR A 501 -10.00 -14.54 2.10
CA TYR A 501 -9.32 -15.76 1.65
C TYR A 501 -9.69 -17.01 2.49
N GLN A 502 -9.99 -16.83 3.78
CA GLN A 502 -10.41 -17.94 4.66
C GLN A 502 -11.80 -18.46 4.31
N GLU A 503 -12.68 -17.60 3.82
CA GLU A 503 -14.00 -17.98 3.34
C GLU A 503 -13.93 -18.67 1.96
N ALA A 504 -12.90 -18.38 1.16
CA ALA A 504 -12.70 -19.00 -0.15
C ALA A 504 -12.15 -20.43 -0.07
N GLU A 505 -11.22 -20.71 0.86
CA GLU A 505 -10.50 -21.98 0.99
C GLU A 505 -11.41 -23.23 1.16
N PRO A 506 -12.46 -23.20 2.01
CA PRO A 506 -13.35 -24.35 2.17
C PRO A 506 -14.03 -24.77 0.87
N TRP A 507 -14.39 -23.82 0.00
CA TRP A 507 -15.04 -24.13 -1.27
C TRP A 507 -14.10 -24.86 -2.23
N LEU A 508 -12.86 -24.38 -2.39
CA LEU A 508 -11.89 -25.03 -3.26
C LEU A 508 -11.45 -26.40 -2.71
N SER A 509 -11.33 -26.51 -1.39
CA SER A 509 -10.99 -27.79 -0.72
C SER A 509 -12.13 -28.82 -0.86
N GLN A 510 -13.38 -28.41 -0.65
CA GLN A 510 -14.55 -29.28 -0.85
C GLN A 510 -14.71 -29.70 -2.31
N CYS A 511 -14.42 -28.81 -3.26
CA CYS A 511 -14.41 -29.14 -4.69
C CYS A 511 -13.45 -30.31 -4.96
N LEU A 512 -12.21 -30.22 -4.47
CA LEU A 512 -11.21 -31.27 -4.65
C LEU A 512 -11.68 -32.62 -4.09
N GLU A 513 -12.21 -32.63 -2.87
CA GLU A 513 -12.69 -33.87 -2.24
C GLU A 513 -13.93 -34.44 -2.94
N LEU A 514 -14.87 -33.60 -3.36
CA LEU A 514 -16.04 -34.01 -4.12
C LEU A 514 -15.62 -34.66 -5.45
N ILE A 515 -14.73 -34.00 -6.21
CA ILE A 515 -14.28 -34.50 -7.51
C ILE A 515 -13.57 -35.85 -7.37
N LYS A 516 -12.67 -36.00 -6.37
CA LYS A 516 -12.04 -37.30 -6.08
C LYS A 516 -13.06 -38.39 -5.77
N SER A 517 -14.08 -38.07 -4.98
CA SER A 517 -15.10 -39.04 -4.57
C SER A 517 -16.05 -39.46 -5.70
N ARG A 518 -16.40 -38.52 -6.60
CA ARG A 518 -17.41 -38.74 -7.65
C ARG A 518 -16.82 -39.25 -8.96
N LEU A 519 -15.69 -38.70 -9.38
CA LEU A 519 -15.05 -39.03 -10.67
C LEU A 519 -13.85 -39.97 -10.50
N GLY A 520 -13.43 -40.23 -9.25
CA GLY A 520 -12.24 -41.02 -8.92
C GLY A 520 -10.98 -40.15 -8.81
N ALA A 521 -9.97 -40.69 -8.12
CA ALA A 521 -8.69 -40.00 -7.92
C ALA A 521 -7.89 -39.82 -9.23
N GLU A 522 -8.13 -40.70 -10.22
CA GLU A 522 -7.46 -40.71 -11.53
C GLU A 522 -8.27 -39.97 -12.62
N HIS A 523 -8.81 -38.80 -12.28
CA HIS A 523 -9.60 -37.99 -13.22
C HIS A 523 -8.96 -36.61 -13.48
N PRO A 524 -8.94 -36.07 -14.72
CA PRO A 524 -8.33 -34.76 -15.03
C PRO A 524 -8.86 -33.59 -14.19
N ALA A 525 -10.13 -33.63 -13.82
CA ALA A 525 -10.76 -32.62 -12.95
C ALA A 525 -10.14 -32.54 -11.54
N VAL A 526 -9.52 -33.63 -11.05
CA VAL A 526 -8.78 -33.65 -9.78
C VAL A 526 -7.55 -32.75 -9.90
N ALA A 527 -6.78 -32.90 -10.98
CA ALA A 527 -5.61 -32.06 -11.25
C ALA A 527 -5.98 -30.58 -11.36
N MET A 528 -7.08 -30.26 -12.05
CA MET A 528 -7.59 -28.88 -12.14
C MET A 528 -7.99 -28.31 -10.76
N SER A 529 -8.66 -29.12 -9.92
CA SER A 529 -9.07 -28.69 -8.58
C SER A 529 -7.86 -28.48 -7.65
N GLN A 530 -6.83 -29.35 -7.74
CA GLN A 530 -5.56 -29.18 -7.04
C GLN A 530 -4.84 -27.90 -7.48
N ASN A 531 -4.78 -27.62 -8.79
CA ASN A 531 -4.20 -26.39 -9.33
C ASN A 531 -4.89 -25.13 -8.78
N ASN A 532 -6.22 -25.11 -8.73
CA ASN A 532 -6.97 -23.94 -8.24
C ASN A 532 -6.75 -23.71 -6.74
N LEU A 533 -6.70 -24.78 -5.94
CA LEU A 533 -6.38 -24.68 -4.51
C LEU A 533 -4.94 -24.22 -4.28
N ALA A 534 -3.99 -24.73 -5.08
CA ALA A 534 -2.59 -24.31 -5.04
C ALA A 534 -2.42 -22.82 -5.37
N GLU A 535 -3.20 -22.30 -6.31
CA GLU A 535 -3.22 -20.88 -6.63
C GLU A 535 -3.68 -20.01 -5.45
N LEU A 536 -4.74 -20.42 -4.74
CA LEU A 536 -5.18 -19.71 -3.53
C LEU A 536 -4.08 -19.70 -2.45
N TYR A 537 -3.38 -20.83 -2.27
CA TYR A 537 -2.25 -20.91 -1.34
C TYR A 537 -1.07 -20.04 -1.77
N CYS A 538 -0.80 -19.93 -3.07
CA CYS A 538 0.21 -19.01 -3.59
C CYS A 538 -0.14 -17.55 -3.31
N VAL A 539 -1.40 -17.14 -3.51
CA VAL A 539 -1.86 -15.75 -3.25
C VAL A 539 -1.86 -15.43 -1.75
N THR A 540 -2.05 -16.42 -0.89
CA THR A 540 -2.02 -16.26 0.57
C THR A 540 -0.66 -16.50 1.21
N ALA A 541 0.41 -16.57 0.40
CA ALA A 541 1.80 -16.79 0.80
C ALA A 541 2.09 -18.14 1.50
N ARG A 542 1.22 -19.15 1.33
CA ARG A 542 1.40 -20.53 1.85
C ARG A 542 2.18 -21.38 0.84
N TYR A 543 3.40 -20.96 0.53
CA TYR A 543 4.17 -21.55 -0.57
C TYR A 543 4.50 -23.04 -0.37
N SER A 544 4.75 -23.46 0.87
CA SER A 544 5.04 -24.85 1.24
C SER A 544 3.87 -25.81 1.00
N GLU A 545 2.63 -25.29 1.02
CA GLU A 545 1.43 -26.07 0.75
C GLU A 545 1.01 -26.00 -0.73
N ALA A 546 1.36 -24.92 -1.43
CA ALA A 546 1.05 -24.72 -2.84
C ALA A 546 1.88 -25.64 -3.76
N GLU A 547 3.20 -25.73 -3.55
CA GLU A 547 4.11 -26.47 -4.43
C GLU A 547 3.73 -27.95 -4.59
N PRO A 548 3.46 -28.72 -3.51
CA PRO A 548 3.11 -30.12 -3.63
C PRO A 548 1.83 -30.33 -4.44
N LEU A 549 0.85 -29.43 -4.30
CA LEU A 549 -0.41 -29.51 -5.03
C LEU A 549 -0.21 -29.26 -6.53
N PHE A 550 0.62 -28.29 -6.91
CA PHE A 550 0.96 -28.08 -8.33
C PHE A 550 1.69 -29.27 -8.93
N LEU A 551 2.66 -29.85 -8.20
CA LEU A 551 3.41 -31.02 -8.66
C LEU A 551 2.52 -32.25 -8.80
N GLN A 552 1.65 -32.53 -7.82
CA GLN A 552 0.68 -33.63 -7.88
C GLN A 552 -0.30 -33.45 -9.04
N ALA A 553 -0.79 -32.24 -9.28
CA ALA A 553 -1.67 -31.94 -10.40
C ALA A 553 -0.98 -32.23 -11.75
N LEU A 554 0.28 -31.81 -11.88
CA LEU A 554 1.07 -31.99 -13.10
C LEU A 554 1.40 -33.48 -13.35
N GLU A 555 1.83 -34.20 -12.31
CA GLU A 555 2.15 -35.63 -12.39
C GLU A 555 0.90 -36.45 -12.77
N LEU A 556 -0.23 -36.16 -12.12
CA LEU A 556 -1.50 -36.84 -12.38
C LEU A 556 -1.93 -36.66 -13.84
N ILE A 557 -1.94 -35.42 -14.34
CA ILE A 557 -2.41 -35.17 -15.70
C ILE A 557 -1.47 -35.78 -16.75
N GLN A 558 -0.15 -35.78 -16.50
CA GLN A 558 0.83 -36.40 -17.39
C GLN A 558 0.69 -37.92 -17.42
N HIS A 559 0.44 -38.55 -16.27
CA HIS A 559 0.16 -39.98 -16.17
C HIS A 559 -1.09 -40.38 -16.95
N LEU A 560 -2.21 -39.65 -16.75
CA LEU A 560 -3.48 -39.95 -17.42
C LEU A 560 -3.43 -39.83 -18.94
N LEU A 561 -2.59 -38.92 -19.45
CA LEU A 561 -2.42 -38.70 -20.88
C LEU A 561 -1.35 -39.59 -21.52
N GLY A 562 -0.65 -40.43 -20.74
CA GLY A 562 0.42 -41.31 -21.25
C GLY A 562 1.56 -40.55 -21.93
N GLY A 563 1.81 -39.30 -21.50
CA GLY A 563 2.79 -38.41 -22.13
C GLY A 563 2.31 -37.68 -23.39
N ALA A 564 1.02 -37.78 -23.75
CA ALA A 564 0.45 -37.00 -24.86
C ALA A 564 0.41 -35.50 -24.51
N GLU A 565 0.87 -34.67 -25.46
CA GLU A 565 0.81 -33.21 -25.38
C GLU A 565 -0.66 -32.75 -25.32
N HIS A 566 -1.03 -31.97 -24.29
CA HIS A 566 -2.41 -31.51 -24.08
C HIS A 566 -2.47 -30.13 -23.42
N LEU A 567 -3.50 -29.33 -23.75
CA LEU A 567 -3.66 -27.94 -23.28
C LEU A 567 -3.83 -27.81 -21.75
N VAL A 568 -4.33 -28.85 -21.08
CA VAL A 568 -4.41 -28.85 -19.60
C VAL A 568 -3.03 -29.01 -18.96
N VAL A 569 -2.08 -29.66 -19.64
CA VAL A 569 -0.69 -29.75 -19.16
C VAL A 569 -0.05 -28.37 -19.22
N THR A 570 -0.26 -27.62 -20.32
CA THR A 570 0.32 -26.28 -20.48
C THR A 570 -0.23 -25.28 -19.46
N SER A 571 -1.52 -25.36 -19.09
CA SER A 571 -2.11 -24.49 -18.07
C SER A 571 -1.55 -24.74 -16.66
N ILE A 572 -1.40 -26.00 -16.26
CA ILE A 572 -0.80 -26.37 -14.97
C ILE A 572 0.69 -25.99 -14.94
N GLN A 573 1.44 -26.26 -16.02
CA GLN A 573 2.84 -25.84 -16.14
C GLN A 573 2.99 -24.32 -16.05
N ASN A 574 2.11 -23.54 -16.70
CA ASN A 574 2.14 -22.08 -16.64
C ASN A 574 1.89 -21.55 -15.22
N ASN A 575 1.00 -22.18 -14.45
CA ASN A 575 0.73 -21.81 -13.06
C ASN A 575 1.87 -22.21 -12.11
N LEU A 576 2.44 -23.40 -12.27
CA LEU A 576 3.62 -23.82 -11.51
C LEU A 576 4.84 -22.94 -11.84
N ALA A 577 5.03 -22.57 -13.10
CA ALA A 577 6.07 -21.62 -13.50
C ALA A 577 5.87 -20.24 -12.86
N ARG A 578 4.61 -19.78 -12.75
CA ARG A 578 4.29 -18.55 -12.02
C ARG A 578 4.60 -18.67 -10.54
N PHE A 579 4.30 -19.81 -9.91
CA PHE A 579 4.68 -20.09 -8.53
C PHE A 579 6.19 -20.00 -8.35
N TYR A 580 6.98 -20.70 -9.18
CA TYR A 580 8.44 -20.63 -9.13
C TYR A 580 8.99 -19.23 -9.38
N ARG A 581 8.34 -18.44 -10.23
CA ARG A 581 8.69 -17.02 -10.41
C ARG A 581 8.45 -16.22 -9.13
N VAL A 582 7.32 -16.41 -8.45
CA VAL A 582 6.99 -15.70 -7.20
C VAL A 582 7.92 -16.12 -6.06
N THR A 583 8.37 -17.37 -6.04
CA THR A 583 9.37 -17.88 -5.08
C THR A 583 10.82 -17.69 -5.56
N GLY A 584 11.08 -16.84 -6.56
CA GLY A 584 12.44 -16.48 -6.99
C GLY A 584 13.24 -17.57 -7.72
N ARG A 585 12.64 -18.73 -8.01
CA ARG A 585 13.25 -19.87 -8.72
C ARG A 585 13.13 -19.68 -10.24
N TYR A 586 13.79 -18.64 -10.75
CA TYR A 586 13.61 -18.18 -12.14
C TYR A 586 14.04 -19.19 -13.20
N SER A 587 15.09 -19.99 -12.94
CA SER A 587 15.56 -21.03 -13.86
C SER A 587 14.51 -22.13 -14.08
N GLU A 588 13.84 -22.55 -13.01
CA GLU A 588 12.79 -23.57 -13.07
C GLU A 588 11.52 -23.03 -13.72
N ALA A 589 11.15 -21.78 -13.40
CA ALA A 589 10.07 -21.09 -14.08
C ALA A 589 10.31 -20.97 -15.60
N GLU A 590 11.53 -20.62 -16.01
CA GLU A 590 11.91 -20.51 -17.42
C GLU A 590 11.76 -21.85 -18.16
N VAL A 591 12.25 -22.94 -17.58
CA VAL A 591 12.15 -24.28 -18.19
C VAL A 591 10.69 -24.65 -18.41
N LEU A 592 9.83 -24.44 -17.41
CA LEU A 592 8.41 -24.75 -17.52
C LEU A 592 7.69 -23.85 -18.53
N TYR A 593 7.99 -22.55 -18.57
CA TYR A 593 7.40 -21.65 -19.58
C TYR A 593 7.84 -22.03 -20.99
N LYS A 594 9.11 -22.41 -21.22
CA LYS A 594 9.58 -22.89 -22.51
C LYS A 594 8.88 -24.17 -22.94
N GLN A 595 8.76 -25.14 -22.04
CA GLN A 595 8.03 -26.39 -22.31
C GLN A 595 6.55 -26.12 -22.65
N ALA A 596 5.88 -25.31 -21.84
CA ALA A 596 4.48 -24.95 -22.08
C ALA A 596 4.32 -24.20 -23.42
N LEU A 597 5.26 -23.32 -23.76
CA LEU A 597 5.26 -22.58 -25.02
C LEU A 597 5.43 -23.52 -26.23
N GLU A 598 6.40 -24.43 -26.19
CA GLU A 598 6.64 -25.39 -27.28
C GLU A 598 5.42 -26.28 -27.53
N ILE A 599 4.83 -26.82 -26.46
CA ILE A 599 3.63 -27.66 -26.55
C ILE A 599 2.46 -26.85 -27.13
N GLN A 600 2.23 -25.63 -26.62
CA GLN A 600 1.15 -24.77 -27.09
C GLN A 600 1.30 -24.45 -28.59
N GLN A 601 2.52 -24.14 -29.05
CA GLN A 601 2.81 -23.85 -30.44
C GLN A 601 2.62 -25.07 -31.36
N ARG A 602 2.94 -26.29 -30.89
CA ARG A 602 2.71 -27.52 -31.67
C ARG A 602 1.23 -27.86 -31.81
N LEU A 603 0.45 -27.68 -30.73
CA LEU A 603 -0.97 -28.05 -30.71
C LEU A 603 -1.86 -27.00 -31.40
N SER A 604 -1.62 -25.72 -31.17
CA SER A 604 -2.48 -24.62 -31.65
C SER A 604 -1.88 -23.86 -32.84
N GLY A 605 -0.59 -23.99 -33.10
CA GLY A 605 0.15 -23.22 -34.10
C GLY A 605 0.87 -22.01 -33.49
N ALA A 606 2.02 -21.65 -34.07
CA ALA A 606 2.90 -20.60 -33.52
C ALA A 606 2.29 -19.18 -33.54
N GLU A 607 1.31 -18.95 -34.41
CA GLU A 607 0.62 -17.67 -34.54
C GLU A 607 -0.73 -17.63 -33.80
N ASP A 608 -1.07 -18.67 -33.02
CA ASP A 608 -2.32 -18.72 -32.27
C ASP A 608 -2.30 -17.76 -31.06
N ILE A 609 -3.46 -17.15 -30.77
CA ILE A 609 -3.59 -16.20 -29.68
C ILE A 609 -3.25 -16.78 -28.31
N SER A 610 -3.50 -18.08 -28.10
CA SER A 610 -3.24 -18.79 -26.84
C SER A 610 -1.76 -18.94 -26.50
N VAL A 611 -0.86 -18.71 -27.47
CA VAL A 611 0.60 -18.70 -27.28
C VAL A 611 1.06 -17.44 -26.53
N THR A 612 0.36 -16.33 -26.73
CA THR A 612 0.78 -14.99 -26.27
C THR A 612 0.85 -14.80 -24.75
N PRO A 613 -0.04 -15.40 -23.91
CA PRO A 613 0.11 -15.31 -22.45
C PRO A 613 1.39 -15.99 -21.94
N ILE A 614 1.76 -17.14 -22.52
CA ILE A 614 2.98 -17.86 -22.15
C ILE A 614 4.22 -17.07 -22.60
N GLN A 615 4.21 -16.49 -23.81
CA GLN A 615 5.28 -15.59 -24.27
C GLN A 615 5.45 -14.38 -23.35
N ASN A 616 4.36 -13.74 -22.92
CA ASN A 616 4.41 -12.61 -22.00
C ASN A 616 5.01 -13.00 -20.63
N ASN A 617 4.69 -14.18 -20.12
CA ASN A 617 5.22 -14.67 -18.86
C ASN A 617 6.70 -15.06 -18.97
N LEU A 618 7.13 -15.66 -20.08
CA LEU A 618 8.54 -15.94 -20.36
C LEU A 618 9.35 -14.65 -20.55
N ALA A 619 8.79 -13.66 -21.26
CA ALA A 619 9.37 -12.32 -21.39
C ALA A 619 9.54 -11.63 -20.04
N LEU A 620 8.58 -11.84 -19.12
CA LEU A 620 8.69 -11.34 -17.75
C LEU A 620 9.87 -11.98 -17.00
N ILE A 621 10.09 -13.30 -17.15
CA ILE A 621 11.29 -13.96 -16.58
C ILE A 621 12.55 -13.34 -17.16
N TYR A 622 12.63 -13.21 -18.47
CA TYR A 622 13.80 -12.60 -19.12
C TYR A 622 14.07 -11.18 -18.63
N ARG A 623 13.02 -10.36 -18.45
CA ARG A 623 13.15 -9.03 -17.85
C ARG A 623 13.64 -9.07 -16.40
N LEU A 624 13.12 -10.00 -15.58
CA LEU A 624 13.52 -10.17 -14.18
C LEU A 624 14.95 -10.72 -14.02
N THR A 625 15.46 -11.44 -15.03
CA THR A 625 16.84 -11.95 -15.07
C THR A 625 17.76 -11.07 -15.93
N GLY A 626 17.39 -9.84 -16.27
CA GLY A 626 18.26 -8.89 -17.00
C GLY A 626 18.45 -9.16 -18.50
N ARG A 627 17.80 -10.17 -19.07
CA ARG A 627 17.83 -10.51 -20.51
C ARG A 627 16.84 -9.64 -21.30
N TYR A 628 17.07 -8.33 -21.29
CA TYR A 628 16.11 -7.34 -21.81
C TYR A 628 15.82 -7.47 -23.30
N SER A 629 16.82 -7.81 -24.12
CA SER A 629 16.65 -8.00 -25.56
C SER A 629 15.74 -9.19 -25.90
N GLU A 630 15.91 -10.32 -25.20
CA GLU A 630 15.04 -11.49 -25.36
C GLU A 630 13.62 -11.20 -24.87
N ALA A 631 13.48 -10.45 -23.77
CA ALA A 631 12.18 -10.01 -23.29
C ALA A 631 11.46 -9.10 -24.29
N GLU A 632 12.18 -8.16 -24.91
CA GLU A 632 11.63 -7.23 -25.90
C GLU A 632 11.07 -7.98 -27.11
N VAL A 633 11.84 -8.93 -27.65
CA VAL A 633 11.41 -9.75 -28.80
C VAL A 633 10.12 -10.48 -28.50
N LEU A 634 10.01 -11.13 -27.34
CA LEU A 634 8.81 -11.88 -26.96
C LEU A 634 7.60 -10.96 -26.73
N TYR A 635 7.79 -9.81 -26.08
CA TYR A 635 6.70 -8.84 -25.90
C TYR A 635 6.21 -8.25 -27.23
N GLN A 636 7.13 -7.96 -28.16
CA GLN A 636 6.77 -7.46 -29.50
C GLN A 636 6.02 -8.53 -30.32
N GLN A 637 6.49 -9.78 -30.31
CA GLN A 637 5.80 -10.89 -30.97
C GLN A 637 4.38 -11.09 -30.41
N ALA A 638 4.23 -11.10 -29.08
CA ALA A 638 2.94 -11.24 -28.44
C ALA A 638 1.99 -10.07 -28.77
N LEU A 639 2.52 -8.84 -28.90
CA LEU A 639 1.77 -7.67 -29.32
C LEU A 639 1.33 -7.78 -30.79
N GLU A 640 2.25 -8.14 -31.69
CA GLU A 640 1.98 -8.26 -33.14
C GLU A 640 0.91 -9.31 -33.43
N ILE A 641 1.00 -10.50 -32.83
CA ILE A 641 0.01 -11.56 -32.97
C ILE A 641 -1.38 -11.04 -32.56
N LYS A 642 -1.49 -10.39 -31.39
CA LYS A 642 -2.76 -9.87 -30.88
C LYS A 642 -3.31 -8.74 -31.74
N GLN A 643 -2.48 -7.79 -32.17
CA GLN A 643 -2.92 -6.69 -33.03
C GLN A 643 -3.42 -7.19 -34.39
N ARG A 644 -2.76 -8.20 -34.96
CA ARG A 644 -3.15 -8.78 -36.25
C ARG A 644 -4.46 -9.57 -36.15
N LEU A 645 -4.65 -10.38 -35.11
CA LEU A 645 -5.81 -11.27 -34.98
C LEU A 645 -7.05 -10.59 -34.37
N LEU A 646 -6.87 -9.65 -33.44
CA LEU A 646 -7.96 -9.00 -32.69
C LEU A 646 -8.16 -7.53 -33.05
N GLY A 647 -7.24 -6.95 -33.82
CA GLY A 647 -7.17 -5.52 -34.09
C GLY A 647 -6.32 -4.76 -33.07
N THR A 648 -5.85 -3.58 -33.46
CA THR A 648 -4.98 -2.70 -32.66
C THR A 648 -5.66 -2.15 -31.41
N GLU A 649 -6.98 -2.12 -31.42
CA GLU A 649 -7.80 -1.51 -30.37
C GLU A 649 -8.35 -2.52 -29.34
N HIS A 650 -7.85 -3.76 -29.34
CA HIS A 650 -8.33 -4.81 -28.42
C HIS A 650 -7.69 -4.73 -27.02
N LEU A 651 -8.43 -5.14 -25.98
CA LEU A 651 -7.96 -5.12 -24.58
C LEU A 651 -6.68 -5.93 -24.36
N ASP A 652 -6.58 -7.08 -25.03
CA ASP A 652 -5.41 -7.93 -24.98
C ASP A 652 -4.16 -7.30 -25.57
N ALA A 653 -4.30 -6.46 -26.60
CA ALA A 653 -3.19 -5.68 -27.15
C ALA A 653 -2.73 -4.62 -26.14
N ALA A 654 -3.66 -3.97 -25.44
CA ALA A 654 -3.34 -3.01 -24.38
C ALA A 654 -2.57 -3.63 -23.20
N ILE A 655 -2.78 -4.92 -22.89
CA ILE A 655 -1.97 -5.64 -21.88
C ILE A 655 -0.53 -5.78 -22.35
N CYS A 656 -0.30 -6.15 -23.62
CA CYS A 656 1.04 -6.27 -24.18
C CYS A 656 1.75 -4.92 -24.25
N LEU A 657 1.05 -3.85 -24.65
CA LEU A 657 1.57 -2.48 -24.64
C LEU A 657 2.05 -2.07 -23.23
N ASN A 658 1.26 -2.34 -22.20
CA ASN A 658 1.64 -2.05 -20.81
C ASN A 658 2.91 -2.81 -20.37
N ASN A 659 3.05 -4.07 -20.76
CA ASN A 659 4.22 -4.87 -20.40
C ASN A 659 5.48 -4.40 -21.12
N LEU A 660 5.37 -4.09 -22.42
CA LEU A 660 6.45 -3.52 -23.21
C LEU A 660 6.85 -2.12 -22.69
N ALA A 661 5.86 -1.29 -22.32
CA ALA A 661 6.10 0.01 -21.67
C ALA A 661 6.89 -0.15 -20.36
N LYS A 662 6.57 -1.17 -19.55
CA LYS A 662 7.30 -1.46 -18.32
C LYS A 662 8.75 -1.88 -18.60
N LEU A 663 8.98 -2.66 -19.66
CA LEU A 663 10.34 -3.01 -20.10
C LEU A 663 11.11 -1.74 -20.51
N TYR A 664 10.52 -0.90 -21.36
CA TYR A 664 11.14 0.35 -21.82
C TYR A 664 11.41 1.33 -20.68
N SER A 665 10.52 1.39 -19.69
CA SER A 665 10.75 2.17 -18.47
C SER A 665 11.95 1.65 -17.68
N VAL A 666 12.18 0.33 -17.61
CA VAL A 666 13.34 -0.25 -16.90
C VAL A 666 14.63 -0.05 -17.68
N THR A 667 14.59 -0.09 -19.01
CA THR A 667 15.76 0.15 -19.87
C THR A 667 16.02 1.64 -20.17
N GLY A 668 15.32 2.56 -19.48
CA GLY A 668 15.49 4.02 -19.62
C GLY A 668 14.92 4.65 -20.89
N ARG A 669 14.20 3.90 -21.73
CA ARG A 669 13.49 4.39 -22.94
C ARG A 669 12.17 5.06 -22.54
N TYR A 670 12.25 6.10 -21.71
CA TYR A 670 11.08 6.69 -21.04
C TYR A 670 10.05 7.30 -21.99
N SER A 671 10.49 7.94 -23.08
CA SER A 671 9.59 8.52 -24.08
C SER A 671 8.75 7.46 -24.78
N GLU A 672 9.38 6.34 -25.14
CA GLU A 672 8.70 5.21 -25.76
C GLU A 672 7.77 4.52 -24.77
N ALA A 673 8.21 4.36 -23.52
CA ALA A 673 7.37 3.83 -22.44
C ALA A 673 6.11 4.69 -22.21
N GLU A 674 6.25 6.02 -22.21
CA GLU A 674 5.12 6.94 -22.03
C GLU A 674 4.09 6.79 -23.15
N VAL A 675 4.54 6.75 -24.41
CA VAL A 675 3.66 6.58 -25.58
C VAL A 675 2.88 5.26 -25.47
N LEU A 676 3.56 4.16 -25.13
CA LEU A 676 2.90 2.86 -25.00
C LEU A 676 1.92 2.82 -23.82
N TYR A 677 2.25 3.43 -22.67
CA TYR A 677 1.32 3.55 -21.55
C TYR A 677 0.09 4.39 -21.91
N GLN A 678 0.26 5.51 -22.62
CA GLN A 678 -0.84 6.36 -23.05
C GLN A 678 -1.76 5.64 -24.04
N GLN A 679 -1.20 4.92 -25.02
CA GLN A 679 -1.98 4.10 -25.96
C GLN A 679 -2.76 3.00 -25.23
N ALA A 680 -2.11 2.28 -24.31
CA ALA A 680 -2.77 1.25 -23.52
C ALA A 680 -3.89 1.83 -22.64
N LEU A 681 -3.66 3.03 -22.06
CA LEU A 681 -4.63 3.74 -21.25
C LEU A 681 -5.86 4.17 -22.08
N GLU A 682 -5.64 4.76 -23.25
CA GLU A 682 -6.71 5.22 -24.15
C GLU A 682 -7.61 4.07 -24.60
N ILE A 683 -7.01 2.95 -25.03
CA ILE A 683 -7.74 1.75 -25.43
C ILE A 683 -8.63 1.25 -24.27
N LYS A 684 -8.05 1.08 -23.09
CA LYS A 684 -8.80 0.55 -21.94
C LYS A 684 -9.85 1.53 -21.42
N GLN A 685 -9.58 2.83 -21.39
CA GLN A 685 -10.55 3.85 -20.96
C GLN A 685 -11.77 3.88 -21.89
N ARG A 686 -11.55 3.79 -23.20
CA ARG A 686 -12.64 3.81 -24.18
C ARG A 686 -13.49 2.54 -24.14
N LEU A 687 -12.87 1.37 -23.96
CA LEU A 687 -13.58 0.08 -23.97
C LEU A 687 -14.21 -0.31 -22.63
N LEU A 688 -13.58 0.03 -21.51
CA LEU A 688 -13.99 -0.39 -20.16
C LEU A 688 -14.55 0.75 -19.30
N GLY A 689 -14.38 2.00 -19.75
CA GLY A 689 -14.66 3.19 -18.96
C GLY A 689 -13.51 3.59 -18.05
N ALA A 690 -13.50 4.86 -17.62
CA ALA A 690 -12.41 5.45 -16.82
C ALA A 690 -12.26 4.84 -15.42
N GLU A 691 -13.30 4.18 -14.91
CA GLU A 691 -13.35 3.66 -13.53
C GLU A 691 -13.04 2.15 -13.47
N HIS A 692 -12.58 1.53 -14.55
CA HIS A 692 -12.31 0.10 -14.54
C HIS A 692 -10.97 -0.24 -13.84
N PRO A 693 -10.86 -1.32 -13.02
CA PRO A 693 -9.61 -1.69 -12.33
C PRO A 693 -8.36 -1.76 -13.24
N ASN A 694 -8.50 -2.34 -14.44
CA ASN A 694 -7.43 -2.38 -15.44
C ASN A 694 -6.97 -1.01 -15.98
N VAL A 695 -7.80 0.03 -15.93
CA VAL A 695 -7.42 1.41 -16.27
C VAL A 695 -6.59 2.00 -15.14
N ILE A 696 -7.03 1.80 -13.89
CA ILE A 696 -6.34 2.25 -12.68
C ILE A 696 -4.92 1.67 -12.59
N LEU A 697 -4.74 0.41 -12.96
CA LEU A 697 -3.41 -0.22 -13.02
C LEU A 697 -2.46 0.53 -13.98
N ILE A 698 -2.94 0.89 -15.18
CA ILE A 698 -2.13 1.62 -16.16
C ILE A 698 -1.85 3.04 -15.66
N GLN A 699 -2.83 3.72 -15.07
CA GLN A 699 -2.63 5.04 -14.48
C GLN A 699 -1.60 5.02 -13.35
N SER A 700 -1.58 3.95 -12.54
CA SER A 700 -0.57 3.75 -11.50
C SER A 700 0.82 3.57 -12.11
N ASN A 701 0.96 2.74 -13.15
CA ASN A 701 2.23 2.53 -13.84
C ASN A 701 2.73 3.80 -14.54
N LEU A 702 1.83 4.59 -15.13
CA LEU A 702 2.15 5.87 -15.73
C LEU A 702 2.56 6.91 -14.66
N GLY A 703 1.88 6.92 -13.50
CA GLY A 703 2.28 7.72 -12.35
C GLY A 703 3.69 7.39 -11.86
N GLU A 704 4.05 6.10 -11.80
CA GLU A 704 5.41 5.67 -11.48
C GLU A 704 6.43 6.13 -12.54
N LEU A 705 6.08 6.08 -13.83
CA LEU A 705 6.94 6.62 -14.89
C LEU A 705 7.16 8.13 -14.72
N TYR A 706 6.11 8.88 -14.39
CA TYR A 706 6.22 10.32 -14.10
C TYR A 706 7.03 10.62 -12.85
N ARG A 707 6.94 9.79 -11.81
CA ARG A 707 7.79 9.90 -10.63
C ARG A 707 9.27 9.67 -10.98
N VAL A 708 9.59 8.60 -11.72
CA VAL A 708 10.97 8.28 -12.13
C VAL A 708 11.56 9.34 -13.06
N THR A 709 10.74 9.93 -13.93
CA THR A 709 11.14 11.05 -14.81
C THR A 709 11.06 12.43 -14.13
N LYS A 710 10.85 12.47 -12.80
CA LYS A 710 10.80 13.69 -11.96
C LYS A 710 9.68 14.68 -12.33
N ARG A 711 8.65 14.23 -13.05
CA ARG A 711 7.40 14.98 -13.34
C ARG A 711 6.40 14.82 -12.19
N TYR A 712 6.79 15.32 -11.01
CA TYR A 712 6.09 15.02 -9.75
C TYR A 712 4.64 15.53 -9.68
N SER A 713 4.31 16.66 -10.31
CA SER A 713 2.94 17.19 -10.31
C SER A 713 1.96 16.29 -11.07
N GLU A 714 2.40 15.73 -12.19
CA GLU A 714 1.61 14.80 -12.99
C GLU A 714 1.46 13.45 -12.27
N ALA A 715 2.54 12.97 -11.64
CA ALA A 715 2.52 11.78 -10.79
C ALA A 715 1.54 11.95 -9.61
N GLU A 716 1.58 13.09 -8.91
CA GLU A 716 0.72 13.37 -7.75
C GLU A 716 -0.76 13.35 -8.15
N SER A 717 -1.09 14.01 -9.25
CA SER A 717 -2.45 14.03 -9.80
C SER A 717 -2.95 12.62 -10.11
N LEU A 718 -2.13 11.79 -10.77
CA LEU A 718 -2.51 10.42 -11.10
C LEU A 718 -2.65 9.55 -9.85
N PHE A 719 -1.72 9.60 -8.90
CA PHE A 719 -1.79 8.77 -7.68
C PHE A 719 -2.97 9.14 -6.79
N LEU A 720 -3.29 10.43 -6.64
CA LEU A 720 -4.47 10.87 -5.90
C LEU A 720 -5.77 10.40 -6.55
N GLN A 721 -5.87 10.52 -7.89
CA GLN A 721 -7.02 10.01 -8.64
C GLN A 721 -7.16 8.49 -8.47
N VAL A 722 -6.06 7.74 -8.66
CA VAL A 722 -6.02 6.28 -8.48
C VAL A 722 -6.46 5.86 -7.08
N LEU A 723 -5.97 6.54 -6.04
CA LEU A 723 -6.33 6.24 -4.64
C LEU A 723 -7.83 6.43 -4.40
N GLU A 724 -8.41 7.54 -4.87
CA GLU A 724 -9.83 7.83 -4.71
C GLU A 724 -10.70 6.85 -5.51
N LEU A 725 -10.29 6.52 -6.75
CA LEU A 725 -10.97 5.53 -7.57
C LEU A 725 -10.99 4.16 -6.88
N ARG A 726 -9.85 3.68 -6.36
CA ARG A 726 -9.77 2.41 -5.63
C ARG A 726 -10.63 2.39 -4.38
N LYS A 727 -10.58 3.46 -3.56
CA LYS A 727 -11.44 3.59 -2.37
C LYS A 727 -12.92 3.49 -2.70
N ARG A 728 -13.34 4.08 -3.82
CA ARG A 728 -14.75 4.05 -4.25
C ARG A 728 -15.16 2.69 -4.82
N LEU A 729 -14.30 2.03 -5.60
CA LEU A 729 -14.63 0.80 -6.34
C LEU A 729 -14.47 -0.48 -5.53
N LEU A 730 -13.51 -0.51 -4.61
CA LEU A 730 -13.15 -1.68 -3.80
C LEU A 730 -13.46 -1.47 -2.32
N GLY A 731 -13.79 -0.24 -1.91
CA GLY A 731 -13.91 0.16 -0.51
C GLY A 731 -12.58 0.67 0.06
N THR A 732 -12.62 1.21 1.28
CA THR A 732 -11.42 1.69 2.00
C THR A 732 -10.58 0.57 2.60
N GLU A 733 -11.15 -0.64 2.68
CA GLU A 733 -10.67 -1.80 3.40
C GLU A 733 -10.21 -2.90 2.44
N HIS A 734 -9.35 -2.54 1.48
CA HIS A 734 -8.87 -3.47 0.45
C HIS A 734 -7.35 -3.35 0.25
N PRO A 735 -6.59 -4.45 0.04
CA PRO A 735 -5.14 -4.41 -0.16
C PRO A 735 -4.66 -3.45 -1.26
N ASP A 736 -5.37 -3.37 -2.40
CA ASP A 736 -5.09 -2.38 -3.46
C ASP A 736 -5.09 -0.90 -2.99
N VAL A 737 -5.85 -0.56 -1.94
CA VAL A 737 -5.80 0.78 -1.34
C VAL A 737 -4.46 0.99 -0.63
N ALA A 738 -3.93 -0.02 0.06
CA ALA A 738 -2.60 0.04 0.67
C ALA A 738 -1.51 0.23 -0.40
N ILE A 739 -1.64 -0.41 -1.56
CA ILE A 739 -0.72 -0.20 -2.70
C ILE A 739 -0.77 1.27 -3.15
N SER A 740 -1.95 1.86 -3.30
CA SER A 740 -2.08 3.27 -3.69
C SER A 740 -1.54 4.24 -2.63
N LEU A 741 -1.75 3.94 -1.35
CA LEU A 741 -1.17 4.71 -0.24
C LEU A 741 0.37 4.66 -0.29
N ASN A 742 0.94 3.47 -0.51
CA ASN A 742 2.38 3.29 -0.67
C ASN A 742 2.93 4.07 -1.88
N ASN A 743 2.30 4.01 -3.05
CA ASN A 743 2.78 4.74 -4.24
C ASN A 743 2.73 6.27 -4.03
N LEU A 744 1.68 6.78 -3.40
CA LEU A 744 1.59 8.21 -3.06
C LEU A 744 2.64 8.61 -2.01
N ALA A 745 2.87 7.75 -1.01
CA ALA A 745 3.91 7.95 -0.01
C ALA A 745 5.32 7.92 -0.62
N GLU A 746 5.59 7.04 -1.58
CA GLU A 746 6.84 6.98 -2.35
C GLU A 746 7.07 8.26 -3.17
N LEU A 747 6.00 8.87 -3.70
CA LEU A 747 6.10 10.19 -4.34
C LEU A 747 6.47 11.28 -3.34
N TYR A 748 5.84 11.30 -2.16
CA TYR A 748 6.17 12.25 -1.09
C TYR A 748 7.58 12.04 -0.54
N TYR A 749 8.02 10.78 -0.43
CA TYR A 749 9.39 10.44 -0.12
C TYR A 749 10.36 10.99 -1.20
N ALA A 750 10.07 10.78 -2.49
CA ALA A 750 10.91 11.25 -3.60
C ALA A 750 10.96 12.79 -3.72
N THR A 751 9.98 13.49 -3.15
CA THR A 751 9.92 14.96 -3.08
C THR A 751 10.36 15.51 -1.72
N GLU A 752 10.96 14.67 -0.86
CA GLU A 752 11.45 15.01 0.49
C GLU A 752 10.36 15.53 1.45
N ARG A 753 9.08 15.32 1.11
CA ARG A 753 7.90 15.62 1.94
C ARG A 753 7.66 14.51 2.97
N TYR A 754 8.69 14.21 3.77
CA TYR A 754 8.69 13.05 4.67
C TYR A 754 7.57 13.05 5.72
N SER A 755 7.15 14.23 6.19
CA SER A 755 6.04 14.40 7.13
C SER A 755 4.68 13.99 6.55
N GLU A 756 4.51 14.05 5.23
CA GLU A 756 3.31 13.61 4.52
C GLU A 756 3.42 12.13 4.10
N ALA A 757 4.63 11.64 3.84
CA ALA A 757 4.87 10.24 3.50
C ALA A 757 4.66 9.29 4.70
N GLU A 758 5.18 9.64 5.89
CA GLU A 758 5.09 8.78 7.10
C GLU A 758 3.67 8.30 7.44
N PRO A 759 2.64 9.17 7.53
CA PRO A 759 1.29 8.72 7.86
C PRO A 759 0.69 7.79 6.80
N LEU A 760 1.03 8.00 5.52
CA LEU A 760 0.53 7.15 4.44
C LEU A 760 1.16 5.76 4.47
N TYR A 761 2.48 5.65 4.67
CA TYR A 761 3.14 4.34 4.85
C TYR A 761 2.62 3.60 6.08
N ARG A 762 2.39 4.31 7.21
CA ARG A 762 1.81 3.70 8.41
C ARG A 762 0.38 3.21 8.17
N GLN A 763 -0.45 3.99 7.49
CA GLN A 763 -1.81 3.57 7.11
C GLN A 763 -1.78 2.34 6.20
N ALA A 764 -0.88 2.29 5.21
CA ALA A 764 -0.73 1.14 4.33
C ALA A 764 -0.29 -0.12 5.10
N LEU A 765 0.68 0.01 6.02
CA LEU A 765 1.15 -1.08 6.86
C LEU A 765 0.05 -1.60 7.80
N GLU A 766 -0.66 -0.71 8.50
CA GLU A 766 -1.76 -1.08 9.41
C GLU A 766 -2.92 -1.74 8.66
N LEU A 767 -3.24 -1.25 7.46
CA LEU A 767 -4.26 -1.85 6.59
C LEU A 767 -3.85 -3.27 6.17
N ASN A 768 -2.62 -3.45 5.69
CA ASN A 768 -2.12 -4.77 5.29
C ASN A 768 -2.02 -5.74 6.47
N GLN A 769 -1.57 -5.29 7.65
CA GLN A 769 -1.50 -6.13 8.86
C GLN A 769 -2.87 -6.60 9.34
N ARG A 770 -3.93 -5.81 9.11
CA ARG A 770 -5.30 -6.17 9.50
C ARG A 770 -5.97 -7.13 8.51
N LEU A 771 -5.68 -6.97 7.21
CA LEU A 771 -6.36 -7.71 6.14
C LEU A 771 -5.62 -8.99 5.73
N LEU A 772 -4.29 -9.04 5.89
CA LEU A 772 -3.45 -10.10 5.35
C LEU A 772 -2.82 -10.91 6.48
N ARG A 773 -2.46 -12.17 6.19
CA ARG A 773 -1.69 -12.99 7.13
C ARG A 773 -0.29 -12.41 7.31
N ALA A 774 0.30 -12.60 8.49
CA ALA A 774 1.61 -12.04 8.85
C ALA A 774 2.74 -12.37 7.84
N GLU A 775 2.67 -13.51 7.16
CA GLU A 775 3.66 -13.95 6.17
C GLU A 775 3.45 -13.37 4.75
N HIS A 776 2.42 -12.53 4.56
CA HIS A 776 2.10 -11.96 3.25
C HIS A 776 3.15 -10.91 2.79
N PRO A 777 3.65 -10.98 1.54
CA PRO A 777 4.68 -10.07 1.02
C PRO A 777 4.37 -8.57 1.17
N ASP A 778 3.11 -8.17 0.99
CA ASP A 778 2.71 -6.76 1.06
C ASP A 778 2.93 -6.12 2.44
N ILE A 779 2.89 -6.90 3.52
CA ILE A 779 3.26 -6.43 4.86
C ILE A 779 4.75 -6.10 4.88
N ALA A 780 5.59 -7.00 4.38
CA ALA A 780 7.04 -6.79 4.30
C ALA A 780 7.41 -5.59 3.44
N ILE A 781 6.75 -5.41 2.28
CA ILE A 781 6.95 -4.24 1.41
C ILE A 781 6.61 -2.94 2.15
N SER A 782 5.50 -2.93 2.90
CA SER A 782 5.09 -1.75 3.67
C SER A 782 6.08 -1.43 4.81
N MET A 783 6.61 -2.47 5.48
CA MET A 783 7.68 -2.31 6.48
C MET A 783 8.97 -1.78 5.87
N ILE A 784 9.38 -2.29 4.70
CA ILE A 784 10.57 -1.81 3.98
C ILE A 784 10.43 -0.34 3.63
N ASN A 785 9.27 0.09 3.10
CA ASN A 785 9.09 1.47 2.69
C ASN A 785 9.12 2.43 3.89
N LEU A 786 8.53 2.04 5.02
CA LEU A 786 8.62 2.82 6.26
C LEU A 786 10.06 2.86 6.81
N ALA A 787 10.79 1.75 6.76
CA ALA A 787 12.20 1.69 7.16
C ALA A 787 13.11 2.53 6.26
N LYS A 788 12.82 2.59 4.94
CA LYS A 788 13.50 3.48 3.99
C LYS A 788 13.29 4.95 4.37
N LEU A 789 12.07 5.32 4.74
CA LEU A 789 11.76 6.67 5.25
C LEU A 789 12.53 6.98 6.54
N TYR A 790 12.57 6.05 7.49
CA TYR A 790 13.32 6.24 8.74
C TYR A 790 14.82 6.39 8.50
N ARG A 791 15.39 5.62 7.56
CA ARG A 791 16.77 5.81 7.16
C ARG A 791 17.01 7.19 6.52
N ALA A 792 16.13 7.64 5.64
CA ALA A 792 16.25 8.95 4.99
C ALA A 792 16.13 10.13 5.97
N THR A 793 15.40 9.93 7.07
CA THR A 793 15.25 10.89 8.17
C THR A 793 16.26 10.68 9.30
N GLU A 794 17.34 9.92 9.04
CA GLU A 794 18.44 9.62 9.99
C GLU A 794 18.00 8.90 11.29
N ARG A 795 16.79 8.34 11.32
CA ARG A 795 16.21 7.54 12.42
C ARG A 795 16.63 6.07 12.29
N TYR A 796 17.92 5.80 12.24
CA TYR A 796 18.48 4.47 11.97
C TYR A 796 18.06 3.41 13.00
N SER A 797 17.90 3.79 14.27
CA SER A 797 17.44 2.89 15.34
C SER A 797 16.00 2.42 15.17
N GLU A 798 15.18 3.15 14.41
CA GLU A 798 13.82 2.75 14.05
C GLU A 798 13.80 1.94 12.75
N ALA A 799 14.71 2.22 11.80
CA ALA A 799 14.79 1.51 10.53
C ALA A 799 15.30 0.07 10.67
N GLU A 800 16.37 -0.15 11.46
CA GLU A 800 17.05 -1.45 11.60
C GLU A 800 16.10 -2.59 12.05
N PRO A 801 15.24 -2.41 13.07
CA PRO A 801 14.30 -3.46 13.49
C PRO A 801 13.32 -3.91 12.41
N PHE A 802 12.82 -2.98 11.58
CA PHE A 802 11.93 -3.34 10.47
C PHE A 802 12.66 -4.19 9.44
N TYR A 803 13.89 -3.83 9.08
CA TYR A 803 14.66 -4.61 8.11
C TYR A 803 15.02 -6.01 8.64
N LEU A 804 15.37 -6.14 9.92
CA LEU A 804 15.63 -7.44 10.54
C LEU A 804 14.38 -8.33 10.59
N GLN A 805 13.22 -7.76 10.95
CA GLN A 805 11.96 -8.51 10.95
C GLN A 805 11.59 -9.01 9.55
N VAL A 806 11.77 -8.18 8.52
CA VAL A 806 11.51 -8.57 7.13
C VAL A 806 12.50 -9.63 6.66
N LEU A 807 13.78 -9.53 7.03
CA LEU A 807 14.79 -10.54 6.72
C LEU A 807 14.39 -11.91 7.31
N GLU A 808 14.00 -11.95 8.59
CA GLU A 808 13.54 -13.18 9.24
C GLU A 808 12.29 -13.75 8.56
N LEU A 809 11.31 -12.88 8.27
CA LEU A 809 10.06 -13.25 7.62
C LEU A 809 10.29 -13.90 6.26
N TRP A 810 11.07 -13.24 5.38
CA TRP A 810 11.34 -13.74 4.04
C TRP A 810 12.28 -14.93 4.01
N GLN A 811 13.27 -15.01 4.90
CA GLN A 811 14.09 -16.23 5.03
C GLN A 811 13.23 -17.44 5.41
N ARG A 812 12.23 -17.25 6.26
CA ARG A 812 11.31 -18.32 6.67
C ARG A 812 10.30 -18.69 5.59
N SER A 813 9.70 -17.71 4.91
CA SER A 813 8.61 -17.96 3.96
C SER A 813 9.07 -18.28 2.53
N LEU A 814 10.12 -17.59 2.06
CA LEU A 814 10.65 -17.71 0.68
C LEU A 814 11.97 -18.49 0.63
N GLY A 815 12.65 -18.65 1.75
CA GLY A 815 13.97 -19.28 1.84
C GLY A 815 15.12 -18.27 1.68
N ALA A 816 16.31 -18.66 2.17
CA ALA A 816 17.50 -17.79 2.16
C ALA A 816 18.04 -17.48 0.74
N GLU A 817 17.65 -18.26 -0.27
CA GLU A 817 18.09 -18.09 -1.65
C GLU A 817 17.12 -17.26 -2.51
N HIS A 818 16.21 -16.51 -1.89
CA HIS A 818 15.27 -15.66 -2.63
C HIS A 818 15.90 -14.31 -3.04
N PRO A 819 15.65 -13.78 -4.26
CA PRO A 819 16.13 -12.46 -4.67
C PRO A 819 15.74 -11.32 -3.70
N ASP A 820 14.52 -11.35 -3.16
CA ASP A 820 14.05 -10.34 -2.19
C ASP A 820 14.82 -10.39 -0.87
N VAL A 821 15.37 -11.56 -0.48
CA VAL A 821 16.27 -11.66 0.68
C VAL A 821 17.57 -10.86 0.42
N ALA A 822 18.07 -10.85 -0.83
CA ALA A 822 19.22 -10.01 -1.18
C ALA A 822 18.90 -8.51 -1.09
N ILE A 823 17.67 -8.10 -1.43
CA ILE A 823 17.22 -6.71 -1.33
C ILE A 823 17.23 -6.23 0.12
N ILE A 824 16.67 -7.02 1.03
CA ILE A 824 16.61 -6.64 2.45
C ILE A 824 17.98 -6.67 3.13
N MET A 825 18.84 -7.65 2.79
CA MET A 825 20.23 -7.67 3.23
C MET A 825 21.00 -6.41 2.78
N ASN A 826 20.79 -5.98 1.54
CA ASN A 826 21.38 -4.74 1.03
C ASN A 826 20.89 -3.51 1.82
N HIS A 827 19.59 -3.42 2.12
CA HIS A 827 19.06 -2.32 2.93
C HIS A 827 19.62 -2.30 4.36
N LEU A 828 19.82 -3.45 4.98
CA LEU A 828 20.47 -3.55 6.29
C LEU A 828 21.95 -3.12 6.21
N ALA A 829 22.67 -3.54 5.17
CA ALA A 829 24.03 -3.09 4.91
C ALA A 829 24.11 -1.57 4.71
N GLU A 830 23.13 -0.97 4.03
CA GLU A 830 23.01 0.48 3.86
C GLU A 830 22.82 1.22 5.19
N VAL A 831 22.12 0.63 6.18
CA VAL A 831 22.00 1.20 7.54
C VAL A 831 23.34 1.15 8.27
N TYR A 832 24.05 0.02 8.21
CA TYR A 832 25.39 -0.09 8.81
C TYR A 832 26.40 0.84 8.12
N TYR A 833 26.32 0.99 6.80
CA TYR A 833 27.09 1.97 6.04
C TYR A 833 26.80 3.40 6.55
N ALA A 834 25.52 3.79 6.65
CA ALA A 834 25.14 5.16 7.02
C ALA A 834 25.52 5.52 8.47
N THR A 835 25.58 4.53 9.35
CA THR A 835 26.02 4.69 10.75
C THR A 835 27.53 4.57 10.94
N GLY A 836 28.31 4.41 9.85
CA GLY A 836 29.77 4.30 9.90
C GLY A 836 30.30 2.93 10.34
N ARG A 837 29.43 1.93 10.52
CA ARG A 837 29.77 0.54 10.89
C ARG A 837 30.21 -0.28 9.67
N TYR A 838 31.25 0.19 8.97
CA TYR A 838 31.68 -0.38 7.69
C TYR A 838 32.16 -1.84 7.78
N SER A 839 32.75 -2.23 8.91
CA SER A 839 33.18 -3.62 9.16
C SER A 839 32.01 -4.60 9.22
N GLU A 840 30.82 -4.12 9.59
CA GLU A 840 29.59 -4.90 9.61
C GLU A 840 28.89 -4.86 8.25
N ALA A 841 28.92 -3.73 7.55
CA ALA A 841 28.33 -3.58 6.22
C ALA A 841 29.02 -4.44 5.13
N GLU A 842 30.36 -4.53 5.15
CA GLU A 842 31.13 -5.25 4.12
C GLU A 842 30.70 -6.73 3.94
N PRO A 843 30.63 -7.56 5.00
CA PRO A 843 30.17 -8.95 4.87
C PRO A 843 28.79 -9.06 4.23
N TRP A 844 27.86 -8.17 4.56
CA TRP A 844 26.53 -8.16 3.96
C TRP A 844 26.59 -7.83 2.47
N TYR A 845 27.30 -6.79 2.06
CA TYR A 845 27.42 -6.45 0.63
C TYR A 845 28.12 -7.55 -0.17
N ARG A 846 29.14 -8.22 0.39
CA ARG A 846 29.79 -9.37 -0.25
C ARG A 846 28.80 -10.52 -0.44
N GLN A 847 28.04 -10.88 0.61
CA GLN A 847 27.03 -11.94 0.51
C GLN A 847 25.91 -11.59 -0.49
N VAL A 848 25.47 -10.33 -0.52
CA VAL A 848 24.46 -9.85 -1.48
C VAL A 848 24.97 -9.98 -2.92
N LEU A 849 26.24 -9.59 -3.17
CA LEU A 849 26.85 -9.72 -4.49
C LEU A 849 26.92 -11.19 -4.93
N GLU A 850 27.41 -12.08 -4.07
CA GLU A 850 27.50 -13.52 -4.34
C GLU A 850 26.11 -14.13 -4.60
N LEU A 851 25.11 -13.78 -3.78
CA LEU A 851 23.74 -14.26 -3.91
C LEU A 851 23.11 -13.80 -5.23
N ARG A 852 23.23 -12.51 -5.57
CA ARG A 852 22.70 -11.97 -6.84
C ARG A 852 23.39 -12.58 -8.05
N GLN A 853 24.72 -12.75 -8.01
CA GLN A 853 25.46 -13.41 -9.10
C GLN A 853 24.98 -14.85 -9.33
N ARG A 854 24.68 -15.58 -8.25
CA ARG A 854 24.19 -16.96 -8.34
C ARG A 854 22.75 -17.04 -8.88
N LEU A 855 21.86 -16.15 -8.44
CA LEU A 855 20.43 -16.20 -8.78
C LEU A 855 20.10 -15.55 -10.12
N LEU A 856 20.78 -14.46 -10.46
CA LEU A 856 20.48 -13.62 -11.63
C LEU A 856 21.54 -13.76 -12.73
N GLY A 857 22.66 -14.43 -12.44
CA GLY A 857 23.84 -14.44 -13.30
C GLY A 857 24.73 -13.22 -13.07
N THR A 858 25.87 -13.17 -13.77
CA THR A 858 26.84 -12.06 -13.65
C THR A 858 26.47 -10.82 -14.46
N GLU A 859 25.58 -10.95 -15.44
CA GLU A 859 25.15 -9.88 -16.34
C GLU A 859 23.76 -9.36 -15.92
N HIS A 860 23.68 -8.68 -14.77
CA HIS A 860 22.43 -8.14 -14.23
C HIS A 860 22.63 -6.78 -13.56
N LEU A 861 21.64 -5.88 -13.65
CA LEU A 861 21.72 -4.54 -13.05
C LEU A 861 21.86 -4.57 -11.52
N ASP A 862 21.15 -5.46 -10.82
CA ASP A 862 21.34 -5.69 -9.38
C ASP A 862 22.76 -6.12 -9.00
N VAL A 863 23.46 -6.86 -9.87
CA VAL A 863 24.88 -7.20 -9.66
C VAL A 863 25.72 -5.92 -9.79
N VAL A 864 25.42 -5.06 -10.75
CA VAL A 864 26.06 -3.75 -10.89
C VAL A 864 25.87 -2.89 -9.64
N THR A 865 24.66 -2.81 -9.09
CA THR A 865 24.40 -2.12 -7.83
C THR A 865 25.24 -2.71 -6.69
N SER A 866 25.34 -4.03 -6.60
CA SER A 866 26.12 -4.72 -5.56
C SER A 866 27.62 -4.47 -5.69
N LEU A 867 28.14 -4.44 -6.93
CA LEU A 867 29.53 -4.09 -7.22
C LEU A 867 29.83 -2.65 -6.78
N ASN A 868 28.96 -1.69 -7.13
CA ASN A 868 29.12 -0.29 -6.71
C ASN A 868 29.09 -0.15 -5.19
N ASN A 869 28.13 -0.78 -4.50
CA ASN A 869 28.02 -0.69 -3.04
C ASN A 869 29.24 -1.27 -2.32
N LEU A 870 29.76 -2.41 -2.79
CA LEU A 870 30.98 -3.01 -2.23
C LEU A 870 32.23 -2.16 -2.54
N ALA A 871 32.33 -1.64 -3.77
CA ALA A 871 33.42 -0.75 -4.18
C ALA A 871 33.44 0.54 -3.37
N GLU A 872 32.26 1.08 -3.05
CA GLU A 872 32.13 2.27 -2.22
C GLU A 872 32.64 2.03 -0.80
N ILE A 873 32.31 0.90 -0.18
CA ILE A 873 32.89 0.52 1.12
C ILE A 873 34.42 0.42 1.04
N TYR A 874 34.95 -0.19 -0.02
CA TYR A 874 36.40 -0.27 -0.21
C TYR A 874 37.02 1.12 -0.39
N SER A 875 36.36 2.01 -1.13
CA SER A 875 36.80 3.40 -1.29
C SER A 875 36.83 4.14 0.06
N LEU A 876 35.76 4.07 0.85
CA LEU A 876 35.66 4.73 2.15
C LEU A 876 36.60 4.16 3.21
N THR A 877 36.96 2.88 3.09
CA THR A 877 37.93 2.21 3.97
C THR A 877 39.37 2.33 3.46
N GLY A 878 39.62 3.11 2.41
CA GLY A 878 40.96 3.38 1.88
C GLY A 878 41.56 2.24 1.04
N ARG A 879 40.80 1.18 0.75
CA ARG A 879 41.18 0.02 -0.08
C ARG A 879 40.94 0.30 -1.57
N TYR A 880 41.53 1.38 -2.08
CA TYR A 880 41.28 1.87 -3.44
C TYR A 880 41.61 0.86 -4.55
N ASN A 881 42.65 0.03 -4.35
CA ASN A 881 43.04 -1.03 -5.29
C ASN A 881 41.97 -2.13 -5.44
N GLU A 882 41.11 -2.31 -4.44
CA GLU A 882 39.98 -3.24 -4.49
C GLU A 882 38.72 -2.56 -5.05
N ALA A 883 38.54 -1.26 -4.79
CA ALA A 883 37.41 -0.48 -5.27
C ALA A 883 37.42 -0.24 -6.80
N GLU A 884 38.57 0.17 -7.34
CA GLU A 884 38.72 0.52 -8.77
C GLU A 884 38.26 -0.56 -9.74
N PRO A 885 38.71 -1.84 -9.64
CA PRO A 885 38.27 -2.89 -10.56
C PRO A 885 36.76 -3.18 -10.46
N LEU A 886 36.16 -3.04 -9.29
CA LEU A 886 34.71 -3.24 -9.11
C LEU A 886 33.90 -2.11 -9.76
N PHE A 887 34.32 -0.84 -9.61
CA PHE A 887 33.67 0.28 -10.32
C PHE A 887 33.84 0.19 -11.84
N LEU A 888 35.02 -0.25 -12.32
CA LEU A 888 35.24 -0.50 -13.75
C LEU A 888 34.33 -1.60 -14.28
N GLN A 889 34.23 -2.72 -13.56
CA GLN A 889 33.33 -3.82 -13.91
C GLN A 889 31.86 -3.38 -13.93
N ALA A 890 31.44 -2.60 -12.94
CA ALA A 890 30.11 -2.02 -12.87
C ALA A 890 29.80 -1.10 -14.08
N LEU A 891 30.75 -0.23 -14.46
CA LEU A 891 30.63 0.64 -15.62
C LEU A 891 30.53 -0.15 -16.93
N GLU A 892 31.39 -1.16 -17.13
CA GLU A 892 31.39 -2.01 -18.31
C GLU A 892 30.06 -2.78 -18.45
N LEU A 893 29.57 -3.37 -17.37
CA LEU A 893 28.29 -4.08 -17.36
C LEU A 893 27.10 -3.16 -17.67
N ASN A 894 27.04 -1.97 -17.08
CA ASN A 894 25.99 -1.00 -17.41
C ASN A 894 26.03 -0.58 -18.87
N GLN A 895 27.23 -0.31 -19.43
CA GLN A 895 27.37 0.04 -20.85
C GLN A 895 26.92 -1.08 -21.77
N ARG A 896 27.17 -2.34 -21.39
CA ARG A 896 26.78 -3.51 -22.19
C ARG A 896 25.28 -3.81 -22.12
N LEU A 897 24.67 -3.68 -20.94
CA LEU A 897 23.25 -4.00 -20.71
C LEU A 897 22.30 -2.89 -21.18
N LEU A 898 22.72 -1.63 -21.05
CA LEU A 898 21.85 -0.46 -21.26
C LEU A 898 22.31 0.43 -22.43
N GLY A 899 23.48 0.14 -23.01
CA GLY A 899 24.14 1.01 -23.98
C GLY A 899 24.94 2.13 -23.32
N THR A 900 25.67 2.91 -24.11
CA THR A 900 26.54 3.99 -23.59
C THR A 900 25.80 5.28 -23.24
N GLU A 901 24.58 5.47 -23.77
CA GLU A 901 23.74 6.64 -23.53
C GLU A 901 22.62 6.33 -22.52
N HIS A 902 23.00 5.98 -21.29
CA HIS A 902 22.06 5.69 -20.21
C HIS A 902 22.44 6.40 -18.91
N LEU A 903 21.45 6.77 -18.09
CA LEU A 903 21.68 7.48 -16.83
C LEU A 903 22.44 6.63 -15.79
N ASP A 904 22.26 5.31 -15.77
CA ASP A 904 23.01 4.41 -14.88
C ASP A 904 24.48 4.25 -15.29
N VAL A 905 24.80 4.40 -16.58
CA VAL A 905 26.19 4.55 -17.04
C VAL A 905 26.77 5.84 -16.47
N VAL A 906 26.01 6.93 -16.47
CA VAL A 906 26.44 8.20 -15.85
C VAL A 906 26.66 8.02 -14.34
N THR A 907 25.81 7.28 -13.65
CA THR A 907 26.01 6.95 -12.23
C THR A 907 27.32 6.20 -12.01
N SER A 908 27.64 5.22 -12.85
CA SER A 908 28.91 4.46 -12.77
C SER A 908 30.13 5.32 -13.10
N LEU A 909 30.03 6.20 -14.10
CA LEU A 909 31.05 7.21 -14.41
C LEU A 909 31.31 8.12 -13.21
N ASN A 910 30.25 8.57 -12.52
CA ASN A 910 30.39 9.42 -11.34
C ASN A 910 31.04 8.68 -10.17
N TYR A 911 30.72 7.40 -9.93
CA TYR A 911 31.37 6.60 -8.90
C TYR A 911 32.87 6.44 -9.16
N LEU A 912 33.24 6.07 -10.38
CA LEU A 912 34.65 5.95 -10.77
C LEU A 912 35.38 7.30 -10.72
N SER A 913 34.72 8.37 -11.18
CA SER A 913 35.26 9.74 -11.08
C SER A 913 35.45 10.18 -9.63
N GLY A 914 34.51 9.82 -8.74
CA GLY A 914 34.60 10.07 -7.31
C GLY A 914 35.78 9.32 -6.66
N LEU A 915 36.04 8.08 -7.06
CA LEU A 915 37.23 7.35 -6.62
C LEU A 915 38.53 8.05 -7.09
N TYR A 916 38.59 8.48 -8.35
CA TYR A 916 39.73 9.23 -8.87
C TYR A 916 39.88 10.59 -8.20
N TYR A 917 38.78 11.27 -7.87
CA TYR A 917 38.78 12.48 -7.06
C TYR A 917 39.39 12.21 -5.67
N LEU A 918 38.93 11.19 -4.96
CA LEU A 918 39.40 10.84 -3.61
C LEU A 918 40.89 10.45 -3.58
N THR A 919 41.38 9.88 -4.68
CA THR A 919 42.80 9.51 -4.87
C THR A 919 43.62 10.62 -5.52
N GLU A 920 43.04 11.81 -5.73
CA GLU A 920 43.64 13.00 -6.34
C GLU A 920 44.14 12.81 -7.79
N ARG A 921 43.60 11.80 -8.49
CA ARG A 921 43.83 11.49 -9.89
C ARG A 921 42.93 12.34 -10.79
N TYR A 922 42.98 13.67 -10.63
CA TYR A 922 42.04 14.60 -11.28
C TYR A 922 42.07 14.55 -12.82
N SER A 923 43.21 14.23 -13.42
CA SER A 923 43.34 14.07 -14.88
C SER A 923 42.54 12.89 -15.43
N GLU A 924 42.24 11.89 -14.60
CA GLU A 924 41.41 10.74 -14.96
C GLU A 924 39.93 10.98 -14.61
N ALA A 925 39.65 11.76 -13.57
CA ALA A 925 38.28 12.14 -13.19
C ALA A 925 37.63 13.14 -14.19
N GLU A 926 38.38 14.14 -14.67
CA GLU A 926 37.86 15.17 -15.58
C GLU A 926 37.15 14.62 -16.83
N PRO A 927 37.75 13.72 -17.64
CA PRO A 927 37.10 13.23 -18.85
C PRO A 927 35.81 12.45 -18.55
N LEU A 928 35.77 11.73 -17.43
CA LEU A 928 34.59 10.96 -17.02
C LEU A 928 33.45 11.87 -16.56
N TYR A 929 33.73 12.91 -15.75
CA TYR A 929 32.71 13.91 -15.39
C TYR A 929 32.21 14.71 -16.59
N ARG A 930 33.09 15.01 -17.56
CA ARG A 930 32.69 15.66 -18.82
C ARG A 930 31.77 14.76 -19.63
N GLN A 931 32.11 13.49 -19.79
CA GLN A 931 31.26 12.51 -20.47
C GLN A 931 29.89 12.38 -19.76
N ALA A 932 29.88 12.30 -18.43
CA ALA A 932 28.67 12.28 -17.63
C ALA A 932 27.76 13.52 -17.86
N LEU A 933 28.36 14.71 -17.94
CA LEU A 933 27.66 15.96 -18.24
C LEU A 933 27.06 15.95 -19.65
N GLU A 934 27.84 15.53 -20.66
CA GLU A 934 27.41 15.49 -22.06
C GLU A 934 26.22 14.52 -22.26
N ILE A 935 26.27 13.33 -21.64
CA ILE A 935 25.17 12.36 -21.70
C ILE A 935 23.90 12.93 -21.05
N ARG A 936 24.00 13.52 -19.86
CA ARG A 936 22.84 14.12 -19.17
C ARG A 936 22.23 15.28 -19.97
N GLN A 937 23.05 16.14 -20.55
CA GLN A 937 22.57 17.25 -21.40
C GLN A 937 21.82 16.73 -22.64
N ARG A 938 22.30 15.65 -23.27
CA ARG A 938 21.64 15.05 -24.43
C ARG A 938 20.31 14.40 -24.08
N LEU A 939 20.25 13.65 -22.98
CA LEU A 939 19.06 12.87 -22.60
C LEU A 939 17.98 13.69 -21.88
N LEU A 940 18.39 14.68 -21.06
CA LEU A 940 17.48 15.41 -20.17
C LEU A 940 17.32 16.90 -20.56
N GLY A 941 18.08 17.36 -21.56
CA GLY A 941 18.19 18.77 -21.91
C GLY A 941 19.11 19.55 -20.97
N THR A 942 19.35 20.82 -21.28
CA THR A 942 20.28 21.68 -20.51
C THR A 942 19.70 22.22 -19.21
N GLU A 943 18.38 22.20 -19.07
CA GLU A 943 17.64 22.79 -17.95
C GLU A 943 17.08 21.72 -17.02
N HIS A 944 17.96 20.87 -16.51
CA HIS A 944 17.61 19.75 -15.63
C HIS A 944 18.48 19.72 -14.36
N LEU A 945 17.91 19.25 -13.24
CA LEU A 945 18.60 19.20 -11.95
C LEU A 945 19.86 18.31 -11.98
N ASP A 946 19.81 17.19 -12.68
CA ASP A 946 20.97 16.29 -12.81
C ASP A 946 22.10 16.90 -13.65
N VAL A 947 21.78 17.80 -14.59
CA VAL A 947 22.79 18.59 -15.31
C VAL A 947 23.45 19.58 -14.35
N ALA A 948 22.69 20.26 -13.48
CA ALA A 948 23.26 21.12 -12.44
C ALA A 948 24.22 20.35 -11.51
N THR A 949 23.90 19.11 -11.15
CA THR A 949 24.80 18.25 -10.37
C THR A 949 26.10 17.92 -11.13
N SER A 950 26.02 17.55 -12.41
CA SER A 950 27.22 17.33 -13.23
C SER A 950 28.08 18.58 -13.41
N LEU A 951 27.45 19.75 -13.57
CA LEU A 951 28.15 21.03 -13.66
C LEU A 951 28.94 21.32 -12.38
N ASN A 952 28.34 21.11 -11.20
CA ASN A 952 29.03 21.26 -9.92
C ASN A 952 30.23 20.31 -9.78
N ASN A 953 30.06 19.03 -10.11
CA ASN A 953 31.15 18.04 -9.99
C ASN A 953 32.33 18.41 -10.90
N LEU A 954 32.07 18.83 -12.13
CA LEU A 954 33.11 19.28 -13.05
C LEU A 954 33.77 20.59 -12.58
N ALA A 955 32.97 21.53 -12.08
CA ALA A 955 33.46 22.79 -11.51
C ALA A 955 34.39 22.55 -10.31
N GLU A 956 34.12 21.51 -9.52
CA GLU A 956 34.95 21.13 -8.37
C GLU A 956 36.33 20.66 -8.81
N ILE A 957 36.41 19.80 -9.83
CA ILE A 957 37.70 19.42 -10.43
C ILE A 957 38.45 20.65 -10.94
N TYR A 958 37.76 21.60 -11.56
CA TYR A 958 38.37 22.84 -12.06
C TYR A 958 38.87 23.71 -10.91
N SER A 959 38.13 23.77 -9.81
CA SER A 959 38.54 24.48 -8.59
C SER A 959 39.80 23.85 -7.98
N LEU A 960 39.83 22.53 -7.80
CA LEU A 960 40.96 21.80 -7.20
C LEU A 960 42.22 21.80 -8.07
N THR A 961 42.06 21.91 -9.38
CA THR A 961 43.17 22.08 -10.34
C THR A 961 43.54 23.55 -10.57
N GLY A 962 43.01 24.47 -9.76
CA GLY A 962 43.34 25.90 -9.78
C GLY A 962 42.80 26.68 -10.99
N ARG A 963 41.94 26.06 -11.81
CA ARG A 963 41.30 26.64 -13.00
C ARG A 963 40.01 27.37 -12.61
N TYR A 964 40.13 28.32 -11.68
CA TYR A 964 38.98 29.02 -11.09
C TYR A 964 38.12 29.78 -12.11
N ASN A 965 38.71 30.26 -13.21
CA ASN A 965 37.98 30.93 -14.29
C ASN A 965 37.04 29.99 -15.05
N GLU A 966 37.34 28.68 -15.08
CA GLU A 966 36.48 27.66 -15.67
C GLU A 966 35.45 27.16 -14.64
N ALA A 967 35.80 27.12 -13.35
CA ALA A 967 34.91 26.66 -12.27
C ALA A 967 33.76 27.64 -11.95
N GLU A 968 34.05 28.95 -11.83
CA GLU A 968 33.05 29.97 -11.46
C GLU A 968 31.79 29.98 -12.35
N PRO A 969 31.88 29.95 -13.71
CA PRO A 969 30.69 29.94 -14.55
C PRO A 969 29.85 28.67 -14.39
N LEU A 970 30.48 27.51 -14.22
CA LEU A 970 29.77 26.23 -14.06
C LEU A 970 28.99 26.19 -12.74
N TYR A 971 29.60 26.59 -11.61
CA TYR A 971 28.90 26.70 -10.33
C TYR A 971 27.73 27.69 -10.38
N ARG A 972 27.90 28.83 -11.06
CA ARG A 972 26.81 29.80 -11.23
C ARG A 972 25.67 29.23 -12.07
N GLN A 973 25.99 28.57 -13.17
CA GLN A 973 24.98 27.95 -14.02
C GLN A 973 24.19 26.88 -13.26
N ALA A 974 24.86 26.03 -12.48
CA ALA A 974 24.20 25.04 -11.64
C ALA A 974 23.28 25.68 -10.57
N LEU A 975 23.74 26.76 -9.93
CA LEU A 975 22.93 27.53 -8.97
C LEU A 975 21.69 28.14 -9.64
N GLU A 976 21.84 28.75 -10.82
CA GLU A 976 20.74 29.37 -11.56
C GLU A 976 19.68 28.35 -11.99
N ILE A 977 20.10 27.18 -12.50
CA ILE A 977 19.18 26.08 -12.85
C ILE A 977 18.36 25.67 -11.62
N ARG A 978 19.02 25.43 -10.48
CA ARG A 978 18.35 25.01 -9.23
C ARG A 978 17.41 26.08 -8.69
N GLN A 979 17.84 27.34 -8.65
CA GLN A 979 16.99 28.45 -8.21
C GLN A 979 15.74 28.61 -9.06
N ARG A 980 15.85 28.42 -10.38
CA ARG A 980 14.72 28.57 -11.29
C ARG A 980 13.74 27.40 -11.22
N LEU A 981 14.22 26.17 -11.04
CA LEU A 981 13.38 24.97 -10.99
C LEU A 981 12.80 24.70 -9.60
N LEU A 982 13.53 25.03 -8.53
CA LEU A 982 13.18 24.69 -7.14
C LEU A 982 12.81 25.90 -6.29
N GLY A 983 12.99 27.12 -6.81
CA GLY A 983 12.91 28.35 -6.03
C GLY A 983 14.18 28.60 -5.20
N THR A 984 14.20 29.69 -4.44
CA THR A 984 15.39 30.11 -3.66
C THR A 984 15.53 29.40 -2.32
N GLU A 985 14.46 28.76 -1.82
CA GLU A 985 14.39 28.16 -0.50
C GLU A 985 14.36 26.62 -0.59
N HIS A 986 15.45 26.05 -1.11
CA HIS A 986 15.62 24.61 -1.31
C HIS A 986 17.02 24.14 -0.88
N LEU A 987 17.14 22.89 -0.42
CA LEU A 987 18.40 22.31 0.05
C LEU A 987 19.47 22.24 -1.04
N ASP A 988 19.11 21.83 -2.26
CA ASP A 988 20.00 21.86 -3.42
C ASP A 988 20.55 23.26 -3.75
N VAL A 989 19.76 24.31 -3.53
CA VAL A 989 20.22 25.70 -3.70
C VAL A 989 21.24 26.04 -2.62
N ALA A 990 20.98 25.67 -1.36
CA ALA A 990 21.97 25.83 -0.28
C ALA A 990 23.29 25.10 -0.57
N THR A 991 23.23 23.91 -1.16
CA THR A 991 24.41 23.15 -1.59
C THR A 991 25.19 23.87 -2.69
N SER A 992 24.54 24.38 -3.73
CA SER A 992 25.21 25.19 -4.76
C SER A 992 25.81 26.48 -4.20
N LEU A 993 25.13 27.16 -3.27
CA LEU A 993 25.65 28.35 -2.59
C LEU A 993 26.92 28.02 -1.80
N ASN A 994 26.93 26.89 -1.09
CA ASN A 994 28.09 26.42 -0.34
C ASN A 994 29.30 26.15 -1.24
N HIS A 995 29.14 25.44 -2.36
CA HIS A 995 30.26 25.19 -3.27
C HIS A 995 30.80 26.47 -3.93
N LEU A 996 29.91 27.39 -4.31
CA LEU A 996 30.34 28.69 -4.83
C LEU A 996 31.04 29.53 -3.75
N ALA A 997 30.65 29.38 -2.48
CA ALA A 997 31.32 30.00 -1.34
C ALA A 997 32.74 29.45 -1.14
N GLU A 998 32.91 28.13 -1.18
CA GLU A 998 34.21 27.43 -1.11
C GLU A 998 35.15 27.86 -2.23
N LEU A 999 34.63 28.03 -3.46
CA LEU A 999 35.39 28.61 -4.56
C LEU A 999 35.86 30.04 -4.23
N TYR A 1000 34.96 30.90 -3.74
CA TYR A 1000 35.34 32.27 -3.38
C TYR A 1000 36.27 32.36 -2.18
N GLU A 1001 36.19 31.43 -1.24
CA GLU A 1001 37.16 31.27 -0.17
C GLU A 1001 38.54 30.93 -0.77
N SER A 1002 38.62 29.97 -1.67
CA SER A 1002 39.86 29.54 -2.35
C SER A 1002 40.51 30.66 -3.16
N ILE A 1003 39.72 31.52 -3.81
CA ILE A 1003 40.19 32.71 -4.54
C ILE A 1003 40.53 33.88 -3.59
N GLY A 1004 40.20 33.79 -2.29
CA GLY A 1004 40.42 34.84 -1.28
C GLY A 1004 39.40 35.97 -1.31
N ARG A 1005 38.25 35.79 -1.96
CA ARG A 1005 37.10 36.72 -1.96
C ARG A 1005 36.21 36.46 -0.73
N TYR A 1006 36.79 36.57 0.45
CA TYR A 1006 36.17 36.12 1.71
C TYR A 1006 34.83 36.78 2.04
N SER A 1007 34.59 38.03 1.65
CA SER A 1007 33.29 38.69 1.89
C SER A 1007 32.15 38.07 1.08
N LYS A 1008 32.43 37.64 -0.17
CA LYS A 1008 31.46 36.94 -1.00
C LYS A 1008 31.19 35.54 -0.45
N ALA A 1009 32.24 34.82 -0.05
CA ALA A 1009 32.13 33.52 0.60
C ALA A 1009 31.28 33.58 1.88
N GLU A 1010 31.54 34.56 2.77
CA GLU A 1010 30.78 34.74 4.01
C GLU A 1010 29.28 34.94 3.74
N THR A 1011 28.94 35.75 2.73
CA THR A 1011 27.54 35.98 2.35
C THR A 1011 26.84 34.70 1.92
N LEU A 1012 27.49 33.91 1.06
CA LEU A 1012 26.92 32.69 0.51
C LEU A 1012 26.84 31.57 1.55
N PHE A 1013 27.86 31.40 2.40
CA PHE A 1013 27.80 30.43 3.51
C PHE A 1013 26.68 30.75 4.50
N LEU A 1014 26.48 32.03 4.83
CA LEU A 1014 25.38 32.45 5.71
C LEU A 1014 24.02 32.15 5.09
N GLN A 1015 23.83 32.43 3.79
CA GLN A 1015 22.59 32.09 3.08
C GLN A 1015 22.34 30.57 3.07
N ALA A 1016 23.37 29.77 2.78
CA ALA A 1016 23.26 28.31 2.80
C ALA A 1016 22.92 27.77 4.20
N LEU A 1017 23.54 28.32 5.25
CA LEU A 1017 23.25 27.97 6.64
C LEU A 1017 21.82 28.33 7.04
N GLU A 1018 21.35 29.53 6.68
CA GLU A 1018 19.99 29.99 6.98
C GLU A 1018 18.92 29.10 6.33
N ILE A 1019 19.10 28.75 5.05
CA ILE A 1019 18.19 27.84 4.34
C ILE A 1019 18.15 26.47 5.04
N ARG A 1020 19.31 25.89 5.35
CA ARG A 1020 19.39 24.57 6.01
C ARG A 1020 18.78 24.59 7.40
N GLN A 1021 19.07 25.61 8.21
CA GLN A 1021 18.49 25.75 9.56
C GLN A 1021 16.97 25.88 9.53
N ARG A 1022 16.42 26.60 8.54
CA ARG A 1022 14.97 26.81 8.45
C ARG A 1022 14.22 25.56 8.00
N LEU A 1023 14.80 24.81 7.05
CA LEU A 1023 14.16 23.62 6.48
C LEU A 1023 14.36 22.36 7.31
N LEU A 1024 15.55 22.19 7.91
CA LEU A 1024 15.94 20.97 8.62
C LEU A 1024 15.93 21.13 10.15
N GLY A 1025 15.83 22.36 10.65
CA GLY A 1025 16.04 22.68 12.06
C GLY A 1025 17.52 22.83 12.41
N ALA A 1026 17.79 23.18 13.67
CA ALA A 1026 19.15 23.43 14.14
C ALA A 1026 19.97 22.16 14.42
N GLU A 1027 19.31 21.02 14.66
CA GLU A 1027 19.95 19.73 14.98
C GLU A 1027 19.96 18.81 13.75
N HIS A 1028 20.83 19.12 12.78
CA HIS A 1028 20.98 18.33 11.55
C HIS A 1028 22.44 18.33 11.05
N LEU A 1029 22.90 17.23 10.45
CA LEU A 1029 24.29 17.10 9.95
C LEU A 1029 24.66 18.14 8.90
N ALA A 1030 23.78 18.40 7.93
CA ALA A 1030 23.96 19.49 6.96
C ALA A 1030 24.16 20.88 7.59
N VAL A 1031 23.54 21.16 8.74
CA VAL A 1031 23.76 22.41 9.50
C VAL A 1031 25.12 22.39 10.16
N ALA A 1032 25.53 21.27 10.79
CA ALA A 1032 26.87 21.11 11.34
C ALA A 1032 27.97 21.33 10.28
N ASN A 1033 27.78 20.82 9.07
CA ASN A 1033 28.71 21.05 7.95
C ASN A 1033 28.80 22.53 7.55
N SER A 1034 27.66 23.22 7.43
CA SER A 1034 27.66 24.68 7.17
C SER A 1034 28.36 25.47 8.27
N LEU A 1035 28.18 25.09 9.54
CA LEU A 1035 28.84 25.72 10.68
C LEU A 1035 30.37 25.51 10.62
N ASN A 1036 30.82 24.29 10.31
CA ASN A 1036 32.24 23.97 10.11
C ASN A 1036 32.87 24.80 8.98
N ASN A 1037 32.22 24.89 7.82
CA ASN A 1037 32.70 25.68 6.69
C ASN A 1037 32.79 27.17 7.02
N LEU A 1038 31.76 27.73 7.67
CA LEU A 1038 31.79 29.13 8.10
C LEU A 1038 32.86 29.38 9.17
N ALA A 1039 33.09 28.43 10.09
CA ALA A 1039 34.15 28.50 11.08
C ALA A 1039 35.55 28.46 10.44
N ALA A 1040 35.74 27.62 9.42
CA ALA A 1040 36.98 27.57 8.65
C ALA A 1040 37.27 28.90 7.95
N LEU A 1041 36.26 29.52 7.33
CA LEU A 1041 36.38 30.85 6.74
C LEU A 1041 36.77 31.90 7.79
N TYR A 1042 36.15 31.89 8.98
CA TYR A 1042 36.52 32.82 10.06
C TYR A 1042 37.91 32.58 10.62
N LYS A 1043 38.37 31.32 10.69
CA LYS A 1043 39.77 30.98 11.01
C LYS A 1043 40.73 31.61 9.99
N LEU A 1044 40.46 31.45 8.69
CA LEU A 1044 41.29 32.04 7.62
C LEU A 1044 41.33 33.57 7.65
N GLN A 1045 40.24 34.21 8.07
CA GLN A 1045 40.18 35.66 8.29
C GLN A 1045 40.88 36.12 9.59
N GLY A 1046 41.33 35.21 10.44
CA GLY A 1046 41.89 35.52 11.78
C GLY A 1046 40.84 35.90 12.82
N ARG A 1047 39.54 35.69 12.54
CA ARG A 1047 38.41 36.02 13.43
C ARG A 1047 38.10 34.83 14.35
N TYR A 1048 39.10 34.41 15.13
CA TYR A 1048 39.03 33.19 15.94
C TYR A 1048 37.87 33.17 16.96
N SER A 1049 37.50 34.33 17.52
CA SER A 1049 36.38 34.44 18.47
C SER A 1049 35.01 34.10 17.85
N LYS A 1050 34.88 34.19 16.52
CA LYS A 1050 33.68 33.75 15.79
C LYS A 1050 33.76 32.28 15.37
N ALA A 1051 34.96 31.75 15.11
CA ALA A 1051 35.16 30.38 14.66
C ALA A 1051 34.94 29.35 15.78
N GLU A 1052 35.47 29.60 16.98
CA GLU A 1052 35.38 28.67 18.12
C GLU A 1052 33.96 28.20 18.47
N PRO A 1053 32.95 29.09 18.64
CA PRO A 1053 31.60 28.66 18.97
C PRO A 1053 30.96 27.81 17.87
N LEU A 1054 31.24 28.10 16.60
CA LEU A 1054 30.68 27.37 15.46
C LEU A 1054 31.25 25.95 15.36
N TYR A 1055 32.58 25.78 15.51
CA TYR A 1055 33.19 24.43 15.54
C TYR A 1055 32.68 23.59 16.71
N ARG A 1056 32.52 24.19 17.90
CA ARG A 1056 31.97 23.47 19.06
C ARG A 1056 30.52 23.05 18.84
N GLN A 1057 29.70 23.94 18.30
CA GLN A 1057 28.30 23.63 17.98
C GLN A 1057 28.20 22.50 16.94
N ALA A 1058 29.02 22.53 15.89
CA ALA A 1058 29.05 21.47 14.89
C ALA A 1058 29.46 20.12 15.50
N LEU A 1059 30.49 20.09 16.35
CA LEU A 1059 30.94 18.88 17.04
C LEU A 1059 29.84 18.30 17.95
N GLU A 1060 29.13 19.14 18.70
CA GLU A 1060 28.03 18.71 19.58
C GLU A 1060 26.88 18.07 18.79
N ILE A 1061 26.47 18.69 17.68
CA ILE A 1061 25.43 18.14 16.79
C ILE A 1061 25.85 16.77 16.26
N ILE A 1062 27.08 16.66 15.74
CA ILE A 1062 27.60 15.41 15.17
C ILE A 1062 27.66 14.30 16.23
N GLN A 1063 28.16 14.60 17.43
CA GLN A 1063 28.23 13.63 18.53
C GLN A 1063 26.85 13.16 19.00
N ARG A 1064 25.85 14.04 19.02
CA ARG A 1064 24.49 13.67 19.42
C ARG A 1064 23.81 12.77 18.39
N LEU A 1065 23.94 13.09 17.09
CA LEU A 1065 23.24 12.38 16.02
C LEU A 1065 23.89 11.06 15.62
N LEU A 1066 25.23 11.03 15.52
CA LEU A 1066 25.98 9.86 15.04
C LEU A 1066 26.63 9.06 16.17
N GLY A 1067 26.61 9.60 17.39
CA GLY A 1067 27.35 9.05 18.52
C GLY A 1067 28.82 9.47 18.53
N VAL A 1068 29.51 9.16 19.63
CA VAL A 1068 30.93 9.50 19.82
C VAL A 1068 31.89 8.61 19.02
N GLU A 1069 31.42 7.44 18.59
CA GLU A 1069 32.18 6.42 17.85
C GLU A 1069 32.00 6.57 16.33
N HIS A 1070 32.13 7.79 15.80
CA HIS A 1070 31.96 8.06 14.38
C HIS A 1070 33.13 8.87 13.80
N PHE A 1071 33.54 8.59 12.55
CA PHE A 1071 34.72 9.23 11.95
C PHE A 1071 34.53 10.76 11.78
N ALA A 1072 33.31 11.24 11.56
CA ALA A 1072 32.99 12.66 11.48
C ALA A 1072 33.30 13.43 12.78
N VAL A 1073 33.27 12.74 13.93
CA VAL A 1073 33.71 13.29 15.22
C VAL A 1073 35.22 13.52 15.20
N ALA A 1074 36.01 12.56 14.70
CA ALA A 1074 37.47 12.72 14.57
C ALA A 1074 37.85 13.91 13.67
N THR A 1075 37.13 14.11 12.57
CA THR A 1075 37.31 15.28 11.68
C THR A 1075 37.00 16.59 12.41
N SER A 1076 35.87 16.64 13.14
CA SER A 1076 35.47 17.85 13.87
C SER A 1076 36.40 18.18 15.03
N LEU A 1077 36.89 17.16 15.76
CA LEU A 1077 37.93 17.29 16.78
C LEU A 1077 39.22 17.85 16.18
N SER A 1078 39.64 17.34 15.02
CA SER A 1078 40.83 17.82 14.31
C SER A 1078 40.70 19.28 13.87
N ASN A 1079 39.52 19.70 13.37
CA ASN A 1079 39.27 21.08 12.97
C ASN A 1079 39.31 22.05 14.17
N LEU A 1080 38.74 21.64 15.31
CA LEU A 1080 38.80 22.42 16.54
C LEU A 1080 40.22 22.50 17.11
N ALA A 1081 40.99 21.40 17.04
CA ALA A 1081 42.39 21.35 17.42
C ALA A 1081 43.24 22.27 16.54
N GLU A 1082 42.99 22.32 15.24
CA GLU A 1082 43.66 23.21 14.29
C GLU A 1082 43.38 24.70 14.59
N LEU A 1083 42.15 25.02 14.99
CA LEU A 1083 41.82 26.36 15.47
C LEU A 1083 42.64 26.71 16.72
N TYR A 1084 42.71 25.80 17.72
CA TYR A 1084 43.51 26.04 18.92
C TYR A 1084 45.00 26.16 18.63
N GLU A 1085 45.54 25.38 17.69
CA GLU A 1085 46.91 25.54 17.20
C GLU A 1085 47.12 26.92 16.58
N SER A 1086 46.20 27.38 15.72
CA SER A 1086 46.26 28.70 15.08
C SER A 1086 46.18 29.87 16.09
N ILE A 1087 45.46 29.70 17.21
CA ILE A 1087 45.38 30.69 18.29
C ILE A 1087 46.65 30.66 19.17
N GLY A 1088 47.44 29.59 19.13
CA GLY A 1088 48.58 29.34 20.02
C GLY A 1088 48.22 28.63 21.33
N ARG A 1089 47.00 28.10 21.43
CA ARG A 1089 46.45 27.34 22.56
C ARG A 1089 46.85 25.86 22.49
N TYR A 1090 48.16 25.59 22.39
CA TYR A 1090 48.69 24.26 22.09
C TYR A 1090 48.31 23.16 23.10
N LYS A 1091 48.16 23.50 24.38
CA LYS A 1091 47.78 22.54 25.44
C LYS A 1091 46.38 21.97 25.26
N GLU A 1092 45.50 22.68 24.57
CA GLU A 1092 44.13 22.24 24.30
C GLU A 1092 44.03 21.56 22.93
N ALA A 1093 44.90 21.91 21.97
CA ALA A 1093 44.98 21.27 20.66
C ALA A 1093 45.50 19.83 20.72
N GLU A 1094 46.55 19.57 21.53
CA GLU A 1094 47.20 18.25 21.61
C GLU A 1094 46.25 17.09 21.96
N PRO A 1095 45.45 17.16 23.05
CA PRO A 1095 44.56 16.05 23.40
C PRO A 1095 43.49 15.79 22.32
N LEU A 1096 42.98 16.84 21.68
CA LEU A 1096 41.97 16.70 20.62
C LEU A 1096 42.53 16.01 19.38
N TYR A 1097 43.77 16.31 18.98
CA TYR A 1097 44.42 15.60 17.88
C TYR A 1097 44.75 14.14 18.23
N GLN A 1098 45.15 13.87 19.47
CA GLN A 1098 45.41 12.49 19.93
C GLN A 1098 44.12 11.67 19.95
N GLU A 1099 43.04 12.23 20.50
CA GLU A 1099 41.71 11.62 20.50
C GLU A 1099 41.21 11.36 19.07
N ALA A 1100 41.34 12.34 18.17
CA ALA A 1100 40.98 12.17 16.76
C ALA A 1100 41.80 11.06 16.08
N LEU A 1101 43.10 10.94 16.40
CA LEU A 1101 43.99 9.93 15.83
C LEU A 1101 43.65 8.52 16.33
N GLU A 1102 43.41 8.36 17.63
CA GLU A 1102 43.01 7.07 18.22
C GLU A 1102 41.65 6.63 17.69
N LEU A 1103 40.69 7.56 17.60
CA LEU A 1103 39.35 7.29 17.08
C LEU A 1103 39.40 6.84 15.61
N ILE A 1104 40.10 7.58 14.75
CA ILE A 1104 40.16 7.24 13.32
C ILE A 1104 40.91 5.92 13.07
N GLN A 1105 41.96 5.62 13.85
CA GLN A 1105 42.69 4.35 13.77
C GLN A 1105 41.84 3.16 14.20
N ARG A 1106 40.98 3.34 15.20
CA ARG A 1106 40.08 2.30 15.68
C ARG A 1106 38.94 2.01 14.70
N LEU A 1107 38.37 3.05 14.07
CA LEU A 1107 37.22 2.91 13.17
C LEU A 1107 37.62 2.48 11.75
N LEU A 1108 38.67 3.07 11.18
CA LEU A 1108 39.10 2.82 9.79
C LEU A 1108 40.37 1.98 9.68
N GLY A 1109 40.92 1.55 10.82
CA GLY A 1109 42.21 0.87 10.88
C GLY A 1109 43.39 1.84 10.78
N THR A 1110 44.60 1.31 10.95
CA THR A 1110 45.85 2.09 10.86
C THR A 1110 46.28 2.41 9.44
N GLU A 1111 45.65 1.78 8.44
CA GLU A 1111 46.03 1.86 7.03
C GLU A 1111 45.06 2.73 6.20
N HIS A 1112 44.76 3.95 6.67
CA HIS A 1112 43.81 4.85 6.01
C HIS A 1112 44.42 6.24 5.74
N PRO A 1113 44.11 6.93 4.62
CA PRO A 1113 44.66 8.26 4.33
C PRO A 1113 44.31 9.31 5.40
N ASN A 1114 43.10 9.29 5.97
CA ASN A 1114 42.73 10.20 7.07
C ASN A 1114 43.61 10.02 8.31
N VAL A 1115 44.14 8.83 8.58
CA VAL A 1115 45.14 8.61 9.66
C VAL A 1115 46.39 9.42 9.36
N ALA A 1116 46.88 9.40 8.10
CA ALA A 1116 48.03 10.20 7.68
C ALA A 1116 47.75 11.71 7.78
N THR A 1117 46.52 12.15 7.49
CA THR A 1117 46.10 13.55 7.64
C THR A 1117 46.15 14.00 9.09
N VAL A 1118 45.56 13.23 10.02
CA VAL A 1118 45.59 13.58 11.45
C VAL A 1118 47.03 13.51 11.99
N MET A 1119 47.83 12.53 11.56
CA MET A 1119 49.27 12.46 11.89
C MET A 1119 50.02 13.71 11.42
N ASN A 1120 49.74 14.21 10.22
CA ASN A 1120 50.34 15.44 9.70
C ASN A 1120 49.96 16.67 10.54
N ASN A 1121 48.70 16.79 10.94
CA ASN A 1121 48.23 17.90 11.74
C ASN A 1121 48.84 17.88 13.15
N LEU A 1122 48.92 16.70 13.77
CA LEU A 1122 49.61 16.51 15.05
C LEU A 1122 51.12 16.77 14.93
N ALA A 1123 51.76 16.35 13.83
CA ALA A 1123 53.16 16.65 13.56
C ALA A 1123 53.41 18.15 13.41
N PHE A 1124 52.47 18.88 12.81
CA PHE A 1124 52.54 20.34 12.70
C PHE A 1124 52.48 21.00 14.09
N LEU A 1125 51.58 20.55 14.97
CA LEU A 1125 51.53 21.01 16.36
C LEU A 1125 52.86 20.76 17.10
N TYR A 1126 53.46 19.58 16.94
CA TYR A 1126 54.77 19.26 17.51
C TYR A 1126 55.89 20.12 16.93
N LYS A 1127 55.82 20.47 15.63
CA LYS A 1127 56.73 21.44 15.02
C LYS A 1127 56.56 22.83 15.66
N SER A 1128 55.32 23.33 15.78
CA SER A 1128 55.00 24.63 16.39
C SER A 1128 55.47 24.73 17.84
N THR A 1129 55.42 23.62 18.59
CA THR A 1129 55.92 23.50 19.98
C THR A 1129 57.41 23.13 20.09
N LYS A 1130 58.14 23.07 18.96
CA LYS A 1130 59.58 22.73 18.85
C LYS A 1130 59.95 21.30 19.29
N ARG A 1131 58.98 20.39 19.38
CA ARG A 1131 59.17 18.94 19.58
C ARG A 1131 59.52 18.25 18.26
N TYR A 1132 60.67 18.65 17.69
CA TYR A 1132 61.03 18.31 16.31
C TYR A 1132 61.20 16.81 16.04
N SER A 1133 61.67 16.02 17.02
CA SER A 1133 61.83 14.57 16.86
C SER A 1133 60.49 13.85 16.68
N GLU A 1134 59.47 14.28 17.42
CA GLU A 1134 58.13 13.69 17.36
C GLU A 1134 57.41 14.11 16.06
N ALA A 1135 57.56 15.39 15.68
CA ALA A 1135 57.10 15.89 14.38
C ALA A 1135 57.73 15.12 13.20
N GLU A 1136 59.05 14.89 13.24
CA GLU A 1136 59.76 14.14 12.20
C GLU A 1136 59.25 12.70 12.07
N ALA A 1137 59.03 12.02 13.19
CA ALA A 1137 58.52 10.66 13.21
C ALA A 1137 57.13 10.56 12.57
N LEU A 1138 56.20 11.44 12.96
CA LEU A 1138 54.84 11.45 12.43
C LEU A 1138 54.79 11.84 10.94
N PHE A 1139 55.55 12.86 10.51
CA PHE A 1139 55.61 13.21 9.08
C PHE A 1139 56.16 12.07 8.22
N LEU A 1140 57.16 11.33 8.71
CA LEU A 1140 57.70 10.18 7.99
C LEU A 1140 56.71 9.02 7.92
N GLN A 1141 55.97 8.76 9.01
CA GLN A 1141 54.91 7.75 9.03
C GLN A 1141 53.79 8.11 8.05
N ALA A 1142 53.30 9.34 8.08
CA ALA A 1142 52.28 9.84 7.15
C ALA A 1142 52.75 9.78 5.69
N LEU A 1143 54.00 10.17 5.41
CA LEU A 1143 54.59 10.07 4.06
C LEU A 1143 54.66 8.61 3.57
N LYS A 1144 55.09 7.68 4.43
CA LYS A 1144 55.17 6.25 4.10
C LYS A 1144 53.78 5.69 3.84
N LEU A 1145 52.80 6.06 4.65
CA LEU A 1145 51.42 5.61 4.54
C LEU A 1145 50.78 6.11 3.24
N ASN A 1146 50.83 7.41 2.97
CA ASN A 1146 50.28 8.01 1.75
C ASN A 1146 50.95 7.45 0.48
N LYS A 1147 52.28 7.27 0.47
CA LYS A 1147 52.97 6.65 -0.68
C LYS A 1147 52.50 5.23 -0.97
N ARG A 1148 52.14 4.47 0.06
CA ARG A 1148 51.67 3.09 -0.11
C ARG A 1148 50.22 3.03 -0.60
N LEU A 1149 49.34 3.85 -0.03
CA LEU A 1149 47.90 3.81 -0.31
C LEU A 1149 47.52 4.55 -1.60
N LEU A 1150 48.11 5.71 -1.83
CA LEU A 1150 47.77 6.61 -2.94
C LEU A 1150 48.81 6.58 -4.07
N GLY A 1151 49.91 5.84 -3.88
CA GLY A 1151 51.04 5.81 -4.80
C GLY A 1151 52.02 6.97 -4.60
N ALA A 1152 53.18 6.88 -5.28
CA ALA A 1152 54.24 7.89 -5.16
C ALA A 1152 53.94 9.21 -5.89
N GLU A 1153 53.00 9.18 -6.84
CA GLU A 1153 52.63 10.32 -7.69
C GLU A 1153 51.29 10.93 -7.27
N ASN A 1154 51.20 11.39 -6.02
CA ASN A 1154 49.98 11.92 -5.41
C ASN A 1154 50.25 13.26 -4.67
N LEU A 1155 49.24 14.15 -4.55
CA LEU A 1155 49.43 15.49 -3.98
C LEU A 1155 49.64 15.46 -2.47
N ASN A 1156 49.00 14.54 -1.75
CA ASN A 1156 49.30 14.31 -0.33
C ASN A 1156 50.76 13.91 -0.11
N VAL A 1157 51.33 13.09 -1.00
CA VAL A 1157 52.77 12.79 -0.97
C VAL A 1157 53.60 14.06 -1.19
N ALA A 1158 53.21 14.93 -2.13
CA ALA A 1158 53.88 16.23 -2.31
C ALA A 1158 53.79 17.11 -1.06
N ALA A 1159 52.63 17.16 -0.41
CA ALA A 1159 52.40 17.91 0.82
C ALA A 1159 53.22 17.36 2.00
N ASN A 1160 53.30 16.03 2.15
CA ASN A 1160 54.15 15.39 3.15
C ASN A 1160 55.64 15.71 2.94
N LEU A 1161 56.14 15.60 1.70
CA LEU A 1161 57.51 15.97 1.34
C LEU A 1161 57.78 17.44 1.65
N HIS A 1162 56.81 18.30 1.33
CA HIS A 1162 56.86 19.72 1.63
C HIS A 1162 56.97 20.00 3.13
N ASN A 1163 56.09 19.43 3.95
CA ASN A 1163 56.07 19.60 5.41
C ASN A 1163 57.36 19.10 6.07
N LEU A 1164 57.88 17.96 5.61
CA LEU A 1164 59.17 17.43 6.08
C LEU A 1164 60.35 18.31 5.65
N GLY A 1165 60.28 18.90 4.45
CA GLY A 1165 61.25 19.89 3.96
C GLY A 1165 61.28 21.16 4.84
N GLU A 1166 60.11 21.67 5.23
CA GLU A 1166 59.98 22.80 6.16
C GLU A 1166 60.59 22.48 7.53
N LEU A 1167 60.30 21.30 8.09
CA LEU A 1167 60.90 20.84 9.35
C LEU A 1167 62.43 20.76 9.27
N TYR A 1168 62.97 20.24 8.15
CA TYR A 1168 64.42 20.19 7.94
C TYR A 1168 65.05 21.57 7.75
N ARG A 1169 64.34 22.52 7.12
CA ARG A 1169 64.79 23.91 7.05
C ARG A 1169 64.88 24.54 8.45
N GLU A 1170 63.84 24.36 9.28
CA GLU A 1170 63.83 24.89 10.66
C GLU A 1170 64.92 24.26 11.54
N THR A 1171 65.19 22.96 11.37
CA THR A 1171 66.27 22.24 12.09
C THR A 1171 67.65 22.40 11.43
N ARG A 1172 67.80 23.30 10.45
CA ARG A 1172 69.04 23.63 9.73
C ARG A 1172 69.67 22.49 8.93
N ARG A 1173 68.91 21.44 8.61
CA ARG A 1173 69.28 20.33 7.73
C ARG A 1173 69.02 20.69 6.26
N TYR A 1174 69.66 21.75 5.78
CA TYR A 1174 69.31 22.41 4.52
C TYR A 1174 69.41 21.54 3.26
N SER A 1175 70.40 20.64 3.17
CA SER A 1175 70.56 19.75 2.02
C SER A 1175 69.40 18.77 1.87
N LYS A 1176 68.92 18.21 2.98
CA LYS A 1176 67.73 17.35 3.00
C LYS A 1176 66.46 18.14 2.67
N ALA A 1177 66.34 19.36 3.20
CA ALA A 1177 65.21 20.25 2.89
C ALA A 1177 65.13 20.57 1.40
N GLU A 1178 66.27 20.91 0.76
CA GLU A 1178 66.35 21.21 -0.67
C GLU A 1178 65.89 20.04 -1.53
N GLN A 1179 66.37 18.82 -1.23
CA GLN A 1179 65.96 17.61 -1.95
C GLN A 1179 64.45 17.38 -1.88
N LEU A 1180 63.85 17.52 -0.69
CA LEU A 1180 62.42 17.32 -0.50
C LEU A 1180 61.58 18.38 -1.18
N PHE A 1181 61.97 19.66 -1.11
CA PHE A 1181 61.27 20.73 -1.82
C PHE A 1181 61.34 20.57 -3.34
N LEU A 1182 62.48 20.15 -3.89
CA LEU A 1182 62.61 19.87 -5.32
C LEU A 1182 61.73 18.68 -5.75
N GLN A 1183 61.64 17.62 -4.94
CA GLN A 1183 60.74 16.49 -5.19
C GLN A 1183 59.27 16.93 -5.16
N ALA A 1184 58.86 17.67 -4.13
CA ALA A 1184 57.49 18.19 -4.01
C ALA A 1184 57.14 19.14 -5.16
N LEU A 1185 58.06 20.01 -5.56
CA LEU A 1185 57.90 20.92 -6.70
C LEU A 1185 57.74 20.16 -8.01
N LYS A 1186 58.59 19.15 -8.26
CA LYS A 1186 58.50 18.31 -9.47
C LYS A 1186 57.15 17.60 -9.53
N LEU A 1187 56.67 17.08 -8.40
CA LEU A 1187 55.41 16.35 -8.34
C LEU A 1187 54.21 17.27 -8.56
N ARG A 1188 54.14 18.43 -7.87
CA ARG A 1188 53.08 19.43 -8.08
C ARG A 1188 53.05 19.98 -9.51
N LYS A 1189 54.19 20.26 -10.13
CA LYS A 1189 54.26 20.72 -11.54
C LYS A 1189 53.66 19.70 -12.52
N ARG A 1190 53.88 18.41 -12.26
CA ARG A 1190 53.37 17.34 -13.12
C ARG A 1190 51.87 17.13 -12.94
N LEU A 1191 51.38 17.12 -11.71
CA LEU A 1191 49.99 16.79 -11.39
C LEU A 1191 49.02 17.97 -11.58
N LEU A 1192 49.46 19.20 -11.27
CA LEU A 1192 48.60 20.40 -11.27
C LEU A 1192 48.91 21.36 -12.43
N GLY A 1193 50.00 21.11 -13.17
CA GLY A 1193 50.53 22.05 -14.15
C GLY A 1193 51.40 23.15 -13.52
N VAL A 1194 52.09 23.92 -14.37
CA VAL A 1194 53.12 24.88 -13.93
C VAL A 1194 52.58 26.17 -13.35
N GLU A 1195 51.34 26.54 -13.68
CA GLU A 1195 50.70 27.79 -13.23
C GLU A 1195 49.88 27.59 -11.93
N HIS A 1196 49.88 26.42 -11.29
CA HIS A 1196 49.09 26.20 -10.07
C HIS A 1196 49.64 26.95 -8.85
N HIS A 1197 48.78 27.44 -7.96
CA HIS A 1197 49.21 28.17 -6.76
C HIS A 1197 50.10 27.32 -5.83
N ASP A 1198 49.88 25.99 -5.75
CA ASP A 1198 50.75 25.11 -4.96
C ASP A 1198 52.14 24.92 -5.54
N VAL A 1199 52.27 25.05 -6.87
CA VAL A 1199 53.58 25.16 -7.51
C VAL A 1199 54.25 26.46 -7.09
N ALA A 1200 53.50 27.57 -7.06
CA ALA A 1200 54.00 28.83 -6.51
C ALA A 1200 54.43 28.71 -5.04
N THR A 1201 53.68 27.99 -4.20
CA THR A 1201 54.04 27.70 -2.80
C THR A 1201 55.36 26.95 -2.71
N SER A 1202 55.54 25.90 -3.52
CA SER A 1202 56.80 25.15 -3.55
C SER A 1202 57.98 26.00 -4.05
N LEU A 1203 57.78 26.82 -5.08
CA LEU A 1203 58.80 27.76 -5.57
C LEU A 1203 59.16 28.80 -4.50
N HIS A 1204 58.16 29.34 -3.82
CA HIS A 1204 58.32 30.33 -2.76
C HIS A 1204 59.16 29.79 -1.59
N ASN A 1205 58.86 28.57 -1.14
CA ASN A 1205 59.54 27.96 0.00
C ASN A 1205 60.96 27.50 -0.36
N LEU A 1206 61.19 27.06 -1.60
CA LEU A 1206 62.54 26.83 -2.11
C LEU A 1206 63.36 28.13 -2.21
N ALA A 1207 62.74 29.23 -2.66
CA ALA A 1207 63.36 30.55 -2.67
C ALA A 1207 63.73 31.01 -1.25
N CYS A 1208 62.85 30.79 -0.27
CA CYS A 1208 63.11 31.08 1.14
C CYS A 1208 64.28 30.25 1.69
N LEU A 1209 64.40 28.97 1.30
CA LEU A 1209 65.55 28.14 1.67
C LEU A 1209 66.85 28.73 1.11
N TYR A 1210 66.89 29.07 -0.19
CA TYR A 1210 68.07 29.66 -0.82
C TYR A 1210 68.44 31.03 -0.26
N HIS A 1211 67.45 31.87 0.06
CA HIS A 1211 67.66 33.11 0.79
C HIS A 1211 68.31 32.82 2.16
N THR A 1212 67.80 31.85 2.91
CA THR A 1212 68.35 31.47 4.23
C THR A 1212 69.80 30.97 4.13
N THR A 1213 70.15 30.24 3.07
CA THR A 1213 71.52 29.76 2.81
C THR A 1213 72.41 30.75 2.04
N ARG A 1214 71.97 32.00 1.85
CA ARG A 1214 72.67 33.07 1.11
C ARG A 1214 72.95 32.78 -0.38
N ARG A 1215 72.17 31.89 -0.98
CA ARG A 1215 72.19 31.52 -2.41
C ARG A 1215 71.30 32.48 -3.23
N TYR A 1216 71.61 33.77 -3.18
CA TYR A 1216 70.70 34.82 -3.68
C TYR A 1216 70.42 34.75 -5.19
N ARG A 1217 71.43 34.39 -6.00
CA ARG A 1217 71.26 34.23 -7.47
C ARG A 1217 70.24 33.17 -7.86
N GLU A 1218 70.06 32.14 -7.02
CA GLU A 1218 69.08 31.07 -7.25
C GLU A 1218 67.72 31.39 -6.63
N ALA A 1219 67.69 32.21 -5.57
CA ALA A 1219 66.46 32.59 -4.86
C ALA A 1219 65.61 33.60 -5.67
N GLU A 1220 66.25 34.60 -6.28
CA GLU A 1220 65.55 35.69 -7.00
C GLU A 1220 64.57 35.21 -8.08
N PRO A 1221 64.96 34.36 -9.06
CA PRO A 1221 64.04 33.93 -10.11
C PRO A 1221 62.87 33.10 -9.56
N LEU A 1222 63.09 32.33 -8.49
CA LEU A 1222 62.04 31.54 -7.84
C LEU A 1222 61.04 32.42 -7.09
N TYR A 1223 61.51 33.46 -6.40
CA TYR A 1223 60.62 34.44 -5.77
C TYR A 1223 59.77 35.16 -6.84
N HIS A 1224 60.40 35.66 -7.89
CA HIS A 1224 59.70 36.33 -9.00
C HIS A 1224 58.61 35.43 -9.58
N GLN A 1225 58.99 34.19 -9.96
CA GLN A 1225 58.05 33.23 -10.53
C GLN A 1225 56.90 32.89 -9.57
N SER A 1226 57.18 32.71 -8.27
CA SER A 1226 56.13 32.44 -7.28
C SER A 1226 55.11 33.58 -7.16
N VAL A 1227 55.59 34.83 -7.14
CA VAL A 1227 54.73 36.01 -7.05
C VAL A 1227 53.86 36.16 -8.30
N GLU A 1228 54.46 35.97 -9.47
CA GLU A 1228 53.75 36.06 -10.76
C GLU A 1228 52.62 35.03 -10.85
N ILE A 1229 52.90 33.77 -10.51
CA ILE A 1229 51.89 32.70 -10.52
C ILE A 1229 50.76 33.02 -9.53
N TYR A 1230 51.08 33.43 -8.30
CA TYR A 1230 50.06 33.80 -7.31
C TYR A 1230 49.20 34.99 -7.77
N GLN A 1231 49.81 36.01 -8.39
CA GLN A 1231 49.06 37.15 -8.93
C GLN A 1231 48.10 36.75 -10.04
N ARG A 1232 48.51 35.83 -10.93
CA ARG A 1232 47.67 35.35 -12.03
C ARG A 1232 46.51 34.46 -11.55
N THR A 1233 46.78 33.56 -10.61
CA THR A 1233 45.80 32.55 -10.16
C THR A 1233 44.87 33.04 -9.05
N LEU A 1234 45.43 33.66 -8.01
CA LEU A 1234 44.69 34.08 -6.81
C LEU A 1234 44.42 35.59 -6.78
N GLY A 1235 45.07 36.36 -7.65
CA GLY A 1235 44.97 37.81 -7.68
C GLY A 1235 45.90 38.50 -6.67
N VAL A 1236 46.04 39.81 -6.83
CA VAL A 1236 46.95 40.66 -6.03
C VAL A 1236 46.54 40.77 -4.56
N GLY A 1237 45.24 40.65 -4.29
CA GLY A 1237 44.66 40.80 -2.95
C GLY A 1237 44.83 39.59 -2.03
N HIS A 1238 45.15 38.41 -2.57
CA HIS A 1238 45.17 37.16 -1.81
C HIS A 1238 46.28 37.16 -0.73
N PRO A 1239 46.03 36.61 0.47
CA PRO A 1239 47.03 36.55 1.55
C PRO A 1239 48.36 35.90 1.14
N TYR A 1240 48.31 34.81 0.36
CA TYR A 1240 49.52 34.18 -0.19
C TYR A 1240 50.28 35.08 -1.14
N THR A 1241 49.60 35.78 -2.06
CA THR A 1241 50.22 36.74 -2.97
C THR A 1241 50.93 37.86 -2.20
N ARG A 1242 50.25 38.45 -1.19
CA ARG A 1242 50.81 39.50 -0.35
C ARG A 1242 52.03 39.02 0.45
N THR A 1243 51.95 37.82 1.01
CA THR A 1243 53.05 37.22 1.77
C THR A 1243 54.25 36.95 0.87
N ALA A 1244 54.02 36.37 -0.31
CA ALA A 1244 55.07 36.12 -1.29
C ALA A 1244 55.74 37.42 -1.76
N GLN A 1245 54.95 38.45 -2.06
CA GLN A 1245 55.45 39.79 -2.42
C GLN A 1245 56.27 40.40 -1.30
N ARG A 1246 55.78 40.37 -0.05
CA ARG A 1246 56.50 40.91 1.11
C ARG A 1246 57.84 40.21 1.28
N ASN A 1247 57.86 38.88 1.21
CA ASN A 1247 59.07 38.09 1.34
C ASN A 1247 60.06 38.36 0.20
N TYR A 1248 59.56 38.56 -1.03
CA TYR A 1248 60.39 38.93 -2.17
C TYR A 1248 61.00 40.33 -2.00
N VAL A 1249 60.23 41.32 -1.54
CA VAL A 1249 60.73 42.67 -1.25
C VAL A 1249 61.79 42.63 -0.14
N LEU A 1250 61.56 41.88 0.93
CA LEU A 1250 62.53 41.69 2.02
C LEU A 1250 63.82 41.03 1.52
N PHE A 1251 63.70 40.06 0.60
CA PHE A 1251 64.84 39.45 -0.08
C PHE A 1251 65.61 40.50 -0.89
N LEU A 1252 64.95 41.29 -1.74
CA LEU A 1252 65.60 42.32 -2.58
C LEU A 1252 66.36 43.35 -1.71
N ILE A 1253 65.76 43.81 -0.60
CA ILE A 1253 66.41 44.74 0.33
C ILE A 1253 67.70 44.15 0.91
N LYS A 1254 67.75 42.83 1.15
CA LYS A 1254 68.87 42.16 1.81
C LYS A 1254 69.91 41.60 0.85
N ALA A 1255 69.54 41.23 -0.36
CA ALA A 1255 70.45 40.71 -1.38
C ALA A 1255 71.25 41.83 -2.07
N TYR A 1256 70.69 43.05 -2.14
CA TYR A 1256 71.31 44.23 -2.74
C TYR A 1256 71.83 45.27 -1.71
N ARG A 1257 71.83 44.91 -0.43
CA ARG A 1257 72.62 45.56 0.64
C ARG A 1257 73.87 44.73 0.89
#